data_AF-A0A0M8WNK8-F1
#
_entry.id   AF-A0A0M8WNK8-F1
#
_cell.length_a   1.000
_cell.length_b   1.000
_cell.length_c   1.000
_cell.angle_alpha   90.00
_cell.angle_beta   90.00
_cell.angle_gamma   90.00
#
_symmetry.space_group_name_H-M   'P 1'
#
loop_
_entity.id
_entity.type
_entity.pdbx_description
1 polymer ?
#
loop_
_entity_poly.entity_id
_entity_poly.type
_entity_poly.pdbx_seq_one_letter_code
_entity_poly.pdbx_strand_id
1 'polypeptide(L)'
;MVPVVSLLALWAYATVTTAQDVARLRQSQRVDAELRAPVAAAVTALQAERTAAVRYATDPRAGNGGDLEDLAARTDRAVATLRLGAHSTVADSQELPAVVSRRLGAFVTGAERLRTLRTAVRDHRTGWEETYTRYTTAIGAAFAVDGALTGVQQADVASDARVLLEFSRAAEALAQEDALLGSARTGGALEGKRLRLFSAAVAARRALTGTAVADLPAAQRTAWQDLARSRAHTALNAAEDRLLTAGPGARPADEAPRAAWSAAHARVQDGMRSIATATGRAVAGRADPVARGLLSPAGAAVVLGLAAVAASLVISVRIGRALVVELVTLRNDALEIARRKLPEAMRKLRAGEEIDIRAEAPAGPPAEDETGQVAEALTTVHRAALRAAVERAELASGISGVFVNLARRSQVLVHRQLSLLDSMERRSDDPDELSDLFRLDHLTTRMRRHAESLIILSGAAPGRAWRMPVSLTNVVRAAVSEVEDYARVEVRQFPEAHVIGAAVADLTHLLAELVENAAQFSPPHTRVRVTGEPVGNGYVLEIEDRGLGMGAETLDQANRRIEQSEALDLFDSDRLGLFVVSRLASRHDVKVHLRTSPYGGTTAVVLLPTALLHSGVRERSSHEEGQVLPGQERVYARVPGAVPPQEAAVAAQPDRPALAATAPGAHGTARPPGPHSTGPAAAPGSTRPLPGPEGPAADGAGHEPPPPGVTTLRLHRPPDDSESSEDLPRRVRQANLVPQLRHQRSEEPAPQPARDDRRTPELVRDRMTAYRDGWTRGGGRQPGRGAAPKPATGSHSEGDPA
;
A
#
# COMPACT_ATOMS: atom_id res chain seq x y z
N MET A 1 -2.00 6.24 -2.91
CA MET A 1 -2.71 6.17 -4.21
C MET A 1 -2.53 7.41 -5.07
N VAL A 2 -3.03 8.60 -4.69
CA VAL A 2 -2.97 9.82 -5.55
C VAL A 2 -1.61 10.08 -6.23
N PRO A 3 -0.44 9.99 -5.55
CA PRO A 3 0.85 10.23 -6.21
C PRO A 3 1.17 9.24 -7.34
N VAL A 4 0.80 7.95 -7.17
CA VAL A 4 1.01 6.89 -8.17
C VAL A 4 0.17 7.16 -9.42
N VAL A 5 -1.07 7.62 -9.25
CA VAL A 5 -1.98 7.95 -10.36
C VAL A 5 -1.46 9.14 -11.15
N SER A 6 -1.03 10.22 -10.48
CA SER A 6 -0.42 11.38 -11.16
C SER A 6 0.85 11.02 -11.91
N LEU A 7 1.69 10.15 -11.34
CA LEU A 7 2.94 9.70 -11.95
C LEU A 7 2.69 8.79 -13.17
N LEU A 8 1.70 7.89 -13.08
CA LEU A 8 1.24 7.08 -14.23
C LEU A 8 0.68 7.96 -15.35
N ALA A 9 -0.12 8.98 -15.03
CA ALA A 9 -0.66 9.91 -16.03
C ALA A 9 0.46 10.70 -16.74
N LEU A 10 1.45 11.19 -16.00
CA LEU A 10 2.62 11.87 -16.56
C LEU A 10 3.49 10.95 -17.43
N TRP A 11 3.70 9.71 -17.00
CA TRP A 11 4.45 8.71 -17.77
C TRP A 11 3.71 8.27 -19.04
N ALA A 12 2.39 8.07 -18.96
CA ALA A 12 1.55 7.77 -20.11
C ALA A 12 1.59 8.92 -21.14
N TYR A 13 1.50 10.18 -20.68
CA TYR A 13 1.65 11.35 -21.55
C TYR A 13 3.01 11.38 -22.25
N ALA A 14 4.12 11.23 -21.51
CA ALA A 14 5.47 11.21 -22.07
C ALA A 14 5.71 10.05 -23.05
N THR A 15 5.09 8.89 -22.78
CA THR A 15 5.14 7.71 -23.66
C THR A 15 4.37 7.95 -24.95
N VAL A 16 3.17 8.55 -24.87
CA VAL A 16 2.33 8.88 -26.03
C VAL A 16 2.98 9.94 -26.91
N THR A 17 3.57 11.02 -26.35
CA THR A 17 4.27 12.03 -27.17
C THR A 17 5.49 11.42 -27.87
N THR A 18 6.31 10.65 -27.15
CA THR A 18 7.48 9.97 -27.74
C THR A 18 7.07 8.99 -28.85
N ALA A 19 5.98 8.24 -28.67
CA ALA A 19 5.45 7.33 -29.69
C ALA A 19 4.91 8.10 -30.93
N GLN A 20 4.26 9.24 -30.74
CA GLN A 20 3.83 10.10 -31.83
C GLN A 20 5.01 10.65 -32.64
N ASP A 21 6.10 11.05 -31.99
CA ASP A 21 7.27 11.57 -32.70
C ASP A 21 8.03 10.47 -33.47
N VAL A 22 8.09 9.23 -32.93
CA VAL A 22 8.59 8.06 -33.67
C VAL A 22 7.68 7.72 -34.87
N ALA A 23 6.37 7.89 -34.76
CA ALA A 23 5.45 7.71 -35.90
C ALA A 23 5.66 8.79 -36.98
N ARG A 24 5.80 10.07 -36.57
CA ARG A 24 6.08 11.21 -37.45
C ARG A 24 7.41 11.06 -38.21
N LEU A 25 8.46 10.54 -37.56
CA LEU A 25 9.70 10.13 -38.25
C LEU A 25 9.40 9.20 -39.41
N ARG A 26 8.74 8.07 -39.13
CA ARG A 26 8.51 7.01 -40.12
C ARG A 26 7.70 7.51 -41.30
N GLN A 27 6.75 8.42 -41.06
CA GLN A 27 6.00 9.08 -42.11
C GLN A 27 6.87 10.05 -42.93
N SER A 28 7.75 10.86 -42.31
CA SER A 28 8.70 11.72 -43.04
C SER A 28 9.70 10.92 -43.89
N GLN A 29 10.21 9.80 -43.36
CA GLN A 29 11.09 8.88 -44.11
C GLN A 29 10.38 8.24 -45.31
N ARG A 30 9.14 7.76 -45.14
CA ARG A 30 8.31 7.25 -46.24
C ARG A 30 8.05 8.33 -47.30
N VAL A 31 7.73 9.56 -46.89
CA VAL A 31 7.53 10.70 -47.80
C VAL A 31 8.81 11.08 -48.55
N ASP A 32 10.00 10.94 -47.95
CA ASP A 32 11.26 11.14 -48.67
C ASP A 32 11.52 10.03 -49.71
N ALA A 33 11.35 8.76 -49.30
CA ALA A 33 11.68 7.59 -50.12
C ALA A 33 10.66 7.26 -51.22
N GLU A 34 9.37 7.34 -50.93
CA GLU A 34 8.28 6.94 -51.83
C GLU A 34 7.75 8.10 -52.70
N LEU A 35 8.03 9.36 -52.31
CA LEU A 35 7.52 10.54 -53.02
C LEU A 35 8.64 11.51 -53.44
N ARG A 36 9.43 12.06 -52.51
CA ARG A 36 10.40 13.12 -52.85
C ARG A 36 11.51 12.63 -53.78
N ALA A 37 12.15 11.50 -53.48
CA ALA A 37 13.21 10.95 -54.30
C ALA A 37 12.71 10.50 -55.70
N PRO A 38 11.56 9.80 -55.85
CA PRO A 38 10.95 9.54 -57.16
C PRO A 38 10.59 10.81 -57.95
N VAL A 39 10.06 11.87 -57.31
CA VAL A 39 9.80 13.16 -57.99
C VAL A 39 11.11 13.80 -58.47
N ALA A 40 12.18 13.80 -57.66
CA ALA A 40 13.48 14.33 -58.06
C ALA A 40 14.13 13.52 -59.22
N ALA A 41 13.90 12.20 -59.27
CA ALA A 41 14.31 11.35 -60.38
C ALA A 41 13.53 11.68 -61.67
N ALA A 42 12.20 11.83 -61.58
CA ALA A 42 11.35 12.24 -62.70
C ALA A 42 11.73 13.63 -63.25
N VAL A 43 12.02 14.60 -62.36
CA VAL A 43 12.56 15.92 -62.75
C VAL A 43 13.90 15.78 -63.47
N THR A 44 14.81 14.95 -62.98
CA THR A 44 16.12 14.74 -63.62
C THR A 44 15.98 14.12 -65.02
N ALA A 45 15.05 13.18 -65.21
CA ALA A 45 14.75 12.61 -66.53
C ALA A 45 14.14 13.66 -67.48
N LEU A 46 13.13 14.42 -67.00
CA LEU A 46 12.49 15.50 -67.76
C LEU A 46 13.46 16.62 -68.15
N GLN A 47 14.44 16.95 -67.30
CA GLN A 47 15.50 17.91 -67.60
C GLN A 47 16.36 17.45 -68.77
N ALA A 48 16.82 16.18 -68.76
CA ALA A 48 17.62 15.61 -69.84
C ALA A 48 16.80 15.50 -71.14
N GLU A 49 15.55 15.06 -71.06
CA GLU A 49 14.64 14.98 -72.19
C GLU A 49 14.35 16.35 -72.81
N ARG A 50 14.09 17.38 -71.98
CA ARG A 50 13.96 18.78 -72.44
C ARG A 50 15.18 19.22 -73.23
N THR A 51 16.37 18.99 -72.70
CA THR A 51 17.63 19.44 -73.35
C THR A 51 17.82 18.78 -74.72
N ALA A 52 17.45 17.51 -74.89
CA ALA A 52 17.43 16.86 -76.21
C ALA A 52 16.31 17.41 -77.12
N ALA A 53 15.07 17.45 -76.62
CA ALA A 53 13.89 17.86 -77.39
C ALA A 53 13.99 19.30 -77.91
N VAL A 54 14.51 20.24 -77.11
CA VAL A 54 14.68 21.65 -77.49
C VAL A 54 15.82 21.84 -78.50
N ARG A 55 16.88 21.01 -78.45
CA ARG A 55 17.94 20.96 -79.49
C ARG A 55 17.39 20.42 -80.80
N TYR A 56 16.67 19.29 -80.76
CA TYR A 56 16.06 18.65 -81.94
C TYR A 56 14.98 19.54 -82.58
N ALA A 57 14.15 20.23 -81.79
CA ALA A 57 13.20 21.25 -82.26
C ALA A 57 13.85 22.59 -82.65
N THR A 58 15.19 22.67 -82.68
CA THR A 58 15.96 23.79 -83.25
C THR A 58 16.63 23.40 -84.56
N ASP A 59 17.25 22.21 -84.63
CA ASP A 59 17.70 21.58 -85.87
C ASP A 59 17.58 20.05 -85.77
N PRO A 60 16.72 19.41 -86.60
CA PRO A 60 16.60 17.96 -86.66
C PRO A 60 17.89 17.22 -87.05
N ARG A 61 18.85 17.88 -87.72
CA ARG A 61 20.11 17.26 -88.16
C ARG A 61 21.15 17.16 -87.04
N ALA A 62 20.95 17.88 -85.93
CA ALA A 62 21.95 18.02 -84.87
C ALA A 62 21.80 17.03 -83.71
N GLY A 63 20.88 16.07 -83.81
CA GLY A 63 20.68 15.01 -82.83
C GLY A 63 20.09 13.75 -83.46
N ASN A 64 20.49 12.58 -82.95
CA ASN A 64 19.91 11.31 -83.36
C ASN A 64 18.50 11.17 -82.77
N GLY A 65 17.52 10.79 -83.59
CA GLY A 65 16.13 10.63 -83.15
C GLY A 65 15.97 9.58 -82.05
N GLY A 66 16.79 8.51 -82.09
CA GLY A 66 16.79 7.45 -81.07
C GLY A 66 17.16 7.96 -79.67
N ASP A 67 18.06 8.93 -79.55
CA ASP A 67 18.49 9.49 -78.26
C ASP A 67 17.31 10.14 -77.51
N LEU A 68 16.39 10.77 -78.26
CA LEU A 68 15.17 11.39 -77.73
C LEU A 68 14.14 10.33 -77.30
N GLU A 69 14.04 9.20 -78.02
CA GLU A 69 13.15 8.10 -77.67
C GLU A 69 13.64 7.35 -76.43
N ASP A 70 14.95 7.11 -76.31
CA ASP A 70 15.57 6.57 -75.10
C ASP A 70 15.41 7.51 -73.88
N LEU A 71 15.47 8.83 -74.08
CA LEU A 71 15.15 9.80 -73.04
C LEU A 71 13.68 9.77 -72.65
N ALA A 72 12.75 9.77 -73.61
CA ALA A 72 11.32 9.62 -73.35
C ALA A 72 10.98 8.31 -72.61
N ALA A 73 11.61 7.20 -72.97
CA ALA A 73 11.46 5.91 -72.30
C ALA A 73 12.10 5.86 -70.90
N ARG A 74 13.08 6.72 -70.60
CA ARG A 74 13.59 6.94 -69.23
C ARG A 74 12.63 7.80 -68.42
N THR A 75 12.12 8.89 -68.98
CA THR A 75 11.09 9.74 -68.35
C THR A 75 9.83 8.97 -68.01
N ASP A 76 9.27 8.20 -68.95
CA ASP A 76 8.00 7.49 -68.71
C ASP A 76 8.13 6.42 -67.62
N ARG A 77 9.30 5.78 -67.49
CA ARG A 77 9.61 4.90 -66.35
C ARG A 77 9.71 5.67 -65.03
N ALA A 78 10.36 6.83 -65.01
CA ALA A 78 10.51 7.67 -63.83
C ALA A 78 9.21 8.37 -63.39
N VAL A 79 8.27 8.58 -64.31
CA VAL A 79 6.92 9.08 -64.02
C VAL A 79 5.99 7.93 -63.58
N ALA A 80 6.14 6.73 -64.15
CA ALA A 80 5.34 5.57 -63.79
C ALA A 80 5.51 5.13 -62.32
N THR A 81 6.66 5.35 -61.69
CA THR A 81 6.85 5.07 -60.24
C THR A 81 6.03 5.98 -59.33
N LEU A 82 5.46 7.07 -59.84
CA LEU A 82 4.56 7.97 -59.11
C LEU A 82 3.08 7.61 -59.28
N ARG A 83 2.76 6.70 -60.23
CA ARG A 83 1.40 6.20 -60.47
C ARG A 83 1.06 5.04 -59.53
N LEU A 84 -0.21 4.98 -59.14
CA LEU A 84 -0.79 3.83 -58.45
C LEU A 84 -2.06 3.42 -59.22
N GLY A 85 -1.92 2.50 -60.18
CA GLY A 85 -2.98 2.20 -61.14
C GLY A 85 -3.26 3.35 -62.11
N ALA A 86 -4.45 3.36 -62.71
CA ALA A 86 -4.80 4.24 -63.84
C ALA A 86 -5.17 5.69 -63.46
N HIS A 87 -5.66 5.93 -62.24
CA HIS A 87 -6.25 7.21 -61.85
C HIS A 87 -5.60 7.83 -60.61
N SER A 88 -5.11 7.00 -59.69
CA SER A 88 -4.41 7.40 -58.47
C SER A 88 -2.88 7.52 -58.65
N THR A 89 -2.25 8.11 -57.63
CA THR A 89 -0.81 8.31 -57.47
C THR A 89 -0.36 7.76 -56.10
N VAL A 90 0.96 7.64 -55.89
CA VAL A 90 1.52 7.20 -54.59
C VAL A 90 1.13 8.11 -53.41
N ALA A 91 0.74 9.36 -53.66
CA ALA A 91 0.26 10.30 -52.64
C ALA A 91 -1.25 10.17 -52.34
N ASP A 92 -1.98 9.29 -53.03
CA ASP A 92 -3.38 8.96 -52.72
C ASP A 92 -3.50 7.73 -51.80
N SER A 93 -2.46 6.87 -51.76
CA SER A 93 -2.30 5.74 -50.83
C SER A 93 -1.63 6.10 -49.50
N GLN A 94 -1.10 7.32 -49.38
CA GLN A 94 -0.42 7.84 -48.19
C GLN A 94 -1.38 8.72 -47.38
N GLU A 95 -1.19 8.78 -46.05
CA GLU A 95 -1.89 9.73 -45.17
C GLU A 95 -1.35 11.17 -45.35
N LEU A 96 -1.48 11.70 -46.57
CA LEU A 96 -1.00 13.02 -46.97
C LEU A 96 -2.17 14.01 -47.14
N PRO A 97 -1.99 15.30 -46.83
CA PRO A 97 -3.01 16.30 -47.10
C PRO A 97 -3.33 16.37 -48.60
N ALA A 98 -4.62 16.37 -48.96
CA ALA A 98 -5.10 16.32 -50.36
C ALA A 98 -4.65 17.48 -51.27
N VAL A 99 -3.89 18.47 -50.77
CA VAL A 99 -3.15 19.42 -51.61
C VAL A 99 -1.91 18.79 -52.24
N VAL A 100 -1.23 17.85 -51.57
CA VAL A 100 -0.08 17.12 -52.08
C VAL A 100 -0.50 16.21 -53.22
N SER A 101 -1.50 15.34 -53.00
CA SER A 101 -1.98 14.35 -53.98
C SER A 101 -2.54 15.02 -55.23
N ARG A 102 -3.31 16.11 -55.11
CA ARG A 102 -3.75 16.92 -56.26
C ARG A 102 -2.58 17.53 -57.05
N ARG A 103 -1.52 18.01 -56.39
CA ARG A 103 -0.34 18.56 -57.08
C ARG A 103 0.49 17.45 -57.75
N LEU A 104 0.59 16.27 -57.13
CA LEU A 104 1.26 15.11 -57.72
C LEU A 104 0.50 14.61 -58.95
N GLY A 105 -0.82 14.44 -58.85
CA GLY A 105 -1.67 14.09 -60.00
C GLY A 105 -1.58 15.11 -61.14
N ALA A 106 -1.48 16.41 -60.83
CA ALA A 106 -1.25 17.45 -61.83
C ALA A 106 0.15 17.36 -62.49
N PHE A 107 1.20 17.08 -61.72
CA PHE A 107 2.55 16.86 -62.25
C PHE A 107 2.61 15.63 -63.16
N VAL A 108 2.14 14.48 -62.68
CA VAL A 108 2.13 13.20 -63.42
C VAL A 108 1.32 13.32 -64.71
N THR A 109 0.10 13.86 -64.64
CA THR A 109 -0.74 14.12 -65.83
C THR A 109 -0.10 15.13 -66.79
N GLY A 110 0.61 16.13 -66.26
CA GLY A 110 1.37 17.10 -67.05
C GLY A 110 2.53 16.46 -67.82
N ALA A 111 3.26 15.55 -67.18
CA ALA A 111 4.35 14.80 -67.81
C ALA A 111 3.84 13.78 -68.84
N GLU A 112 2.76 13.05 -68.54
CA GLU A 112 2.12 12.11 -69.50
C GLU A 112 1.65 12.82 -70.78
N ARG A 113 1.14 14.06 -70.67
CA ARG A 113 0.74 14.90 -71.81
C ARG A 113 1.90 15.31 -72.72
N LEU A 114 3.16 15.17 -72.29
CA LEU A 114 4.32 15.39 -73.15
C LEU A 114 4.42 14.34 -74.27
N ARG A 115 3.72 13.20 -74.19
CA ARG A 115 3.60 12.24 -75.30
C ARG A 115 3.14 12.90 -76.61
N THR A 116 2.14 13.78 -76.55
CA THR A 116 1.67 14.55 -77.72
C THR A 116 2.74 15.54 -78.22
N LEU A 117 3.50 16.15 -77.31
CA LEU A 117 4.60 17.06 -77.65
C LEU A 117 5.78 16.33 -78.32
N ARG A 118 6.20 15.16 -77.80
CA ARG A 118 7.26 14.33 -78.39
C ARG A 118 6.95 13.93 -79.83
N THR A 119 5.67 13.69 -80.14
CA THR A 119 5.22 13.44 -81.52
C THR A 119 5.24 14.72 -82.35
N ALA A 120 4.75 15.85 -81.83
CA ALA A 120 4.86 17.14 -82.55
C ALA A 120 6.32 17.57 -82.82
N VAL A 121 7.27 17.26 -81.92
CA VAL A 121 8.71 17.53 -82.05
C VAL A 121 9.35 16.64 -83.13
N ARG A 122 9.09 15.32 -83.09
CA ARG A 122 9.55 14.37 -84.12
C ARG A 122 8.98 14.69 -85.50
N ASP A 123 7.70 15.05 -85.56
CA ASP A 123 7.01 15.43 -86.81
C ASP A 123 7.27 16.90 -87.22
N HIS A 124 8.16 17.61 -86.52
CA HIS A 124 8.55 19.02 -86.74
C HIS A 124 7.40 20.04 -86.77
N ARG A 125 6.24 19.72 -86.20
CA ARG A 125 5.05 20.59 -86.09
C ARG A 125 5.13 21.60 -84.92
N THR A 126 6.27 21.71 -84.24
CA THR A 126 6.48 22.65 -83.14
C THR A 126 7.94 23.12 -83.07
N GLY A 127 8.15 24.39 -82.71
CA GLY A 127 9.48 24.97 -82.54
C GLY A 127 10.07 24.76 -81.14
N TRP A 128 11.35 25.12 -81.01
CA TRP A 128 12.11 25.07 -79.75
C TRP A 128 11.43 25.79 -78.58
N GLU A 129 10.72 26.89 -78.84
CA GLU A 129 10.14 27.78 -77.81
C GLU A 129 8.95 27.15 -77.07
N GLU A 130 7.98 26.63 -77.82
CA GLU A 130 6.81 25.92 -77.27
C GLU A 130 7.24 24.61 -76.60
N THR A 131 8.24 23.94 -77.20
CA THR A 131 8.87 22.74 -76.63
C THR A 131 9.49 23.06 -75.27
N TYR A 132 10.37 24.07 -75.19
CA TYR A 132 11.00 24.52 -73.96
C TYR A 132 9.96 24.92 -72.91
N THR A 133 8.94 25.67 -73.31
CA THR A 133 7.87 26.15 -72.42
C THR A 133 7.11 24.98 -71.79
N ARG A 134 6.62 24.02 -72.59
CA ARG A 134 5.84 22.88 -72.08
C ARG A 134 6.63 21.95 -71.16
N TYR A 135 7.88 21.59 -71.52
CA TYR A 135 8.72 20.79 -70.62
C TYR A 135 9.00 21.54 -69.31
N THR A 136 9.30 22.84 -69.38
CA THR A 136 9.59 23.65 -68.19
C THR A 136 8.35 23.85 -67.31
N THR A 137 7.14 23.94 -67.90
CA THR A 137 5.87 23.92 -67.15
C THR A 137 5.64 22.58 -66.44
N ALA A 138 5.91 21.44 -67.10
CA ALA A 138 5.81 20.12 -66.48
C ALA A 138 6.80 19.94 -65.33
N ILE A 139 8.06 20.35 -65.50
CA ILE A 139 9.07 20.36 -64.44
C ILE A 139 8.68 21.31 -63.30
N GLY A 140 8.11 22.48 -63.61
CA GLY A 140 7.60 23.44 -62.63
C GLY A 140 6.49 22.86 -61.73
N ALA A 141 5.67 21.94 -62.24
CA ALA A 141 4.63 21.28 -61.46
C ALA A 141 5.21 20.31 -60.39
N ALA A 142 6.37 19.69 -60.63
CA ALA A 142 7.06 18.88 -59.62
C ALA A 142 7.44 19.73 -58.38
N PHE A 143 8.02 20.91 -58.61
CA PHE A 143 8.36 21.86 -57.54
C PHE A 143 7.13 22.48 -56.84
N ALA A 144 5.91 22.21 -57.32
CA ALA A 144 4.69 22.50 -56.58
C ALA A 144 4.34 21.36 -55.60
N VAL A 145 4.71 20.10 -55.89
CA VAL A 145 4.56 18.96 -54.95
C VAL A 145 5.45 19.18 -53.73
N ASP A 146 6.73 19.46 -53.93
CA ASP A 146 7.67 19.80 -52.84
C ASP A 146 7.18 21.00 -52.03
N GLY A 147 6.70 22.05 -52.71
CA GLY A 147 6.08 23.22 -52.10
C GLY A 147 4.67 22.99 -51.52
N ALA A 148 4.19 21.75 -51.46
CA ALA A 148 3.08 21.34 -50.59
C ALA A 148 3.60 20.55 -49.39
N LEU A 149 4.63 19.70 -49.58
CA LEU A 149 5.27 18.94 -48.51
C LEU A 149 5.89 19.83 -47.42
N THR A 150 6.38 21.02 -47.77
CA THR A 150 6.85 22.02 -46.79
C THR A 150 5.81 22.35 -45.71
N GLY A 151 4.53 22.48 -46.11
CA GLY A 151 3.42 22.82 -45.20
C GLY A 151 2.88 21.67 -44.36
N VAL A 152 3.47 20.46 -44.47
CA VAL A 152 3.06 19.27 -43.70
C VAL A 152 3.96 19.04 -42.47
N GLN A 153 5.12 19.70 -42.42
CA GLN A 153 6.15 19.45 -41.41
C GLN A 153 6.17 20.52 -40.30
N GLN A 154 6.73 20.20 -39.13
CA GLN A 154 6.90 21.15 -38.02
C GLN A 154 7.86 22.30 -38.43
N ALA A 155 7.77 23.45 -37.75
CA ALA A 155 8.42 24.71 -38.15
C ALA A 155 9.90 24.56 -38.60
N ASP A 156 10.74 23.92 -37.80
CA ASP A 156 12.17 23.73 -38.09
C ASP A 156 12.40 22.91 -39.37
N VAL A 157 11.63 21.82 -39.52
CA VAL A 157 11.70 20.87 -40.63
C VAL A 157 11.04 21.44 -41.90
N ALA A 158 10.05 22.33 -41.74
CA ALA A 158 9.43 23.09 -42.81
C ALA A 158 10.39 24.16 -43.37
N SER A 159 11.23 24.76 -42.52
CA SER A 159 12.30 25.67 -42.94
C SER A 159 13.30 24.96 -43.84
N ASP A 160 13.90 23.85 -43.36
CA ASP A 160 14.84 23.05 -44.17
C ASP A 160 14.23 22.57 -45.51
N ALA A 161 12.97 22.14 -45.50
CA ALA A 161 12.29 21.70 -46.71
C ALA A 161 12.04 22.86 -47.70
N ARG A 162 11.85 24.08 -47.21
CA ARG A 162 11.79 25.30 -48.04
C ARG A 162 13.17 25.63 -48.63
N VAL A 163 14.23 25.55 -47.83
CA VAL A 163 15.61 25.76 -48.29
C VAL A 163 15.96 24.75 -49.39
N LEU A 164 15.62 23.47 -49.20
CA LEU A 164 15.77 22.42 -50.20
C LEU A 164 15.00 22.73 -51.50
N LEU A 165 13.78 23.26 -51.40
CA LEU A 165 12.97 23.67 -52.55
C LEU A 165 13.61 24.84 -53.32
N GLU A 166 14.04 25.90 -52.62
CA GLU A 166 14.70 27.06 -53.25
C GLU A 166 16.02 26.66 -53.91
N PHE A 167 16.84 25.84 -53.24
CA PHE A 167 18.09 25.31 -53.80
C PHE A 167 17.88 24.37 -55.00
N SER A 168 16.84 23.53 -54.97
CA SER A 168 16.50 22.63 -56.09
C SER A 168 15.95 23.39 -57.30
N ARG A 169 15.24 24.51 -57.07
CA ARG A 169 14.84 25.45 -58.14
C ARG A 169 16.05 26.17 -58.76
N ALA A 170 17.10 26.45 -57.99
CA ALA A 170 18.35 26.97 -58.54
C ALA A 170 19.07 25.94 -59.44
N ALA A 171 19.04 24.66 -59.08
CA ALA A 171 19.55 23.57 -59.92
C ALA A 171 18.70 23.36 -61.19
N GLU A 172 17.40 23.63 -61.13
CA GLU A 172 16.54 23.68 -62.33
C GLU A 172 16.86 24.88 -63.23
N ALA A 173 17.14 26.06 -62.66
CA ALA A 173 17.59 27.21 -63.45
C ALA A 173 18.89 26.90 -64.21
N LEU A 174 19.87 26.26 -63.57
CA LEU A 174 21.07 25.76 -64.23
C LEU A 174 20.78 24.72 -65.33
N ALA A 175 19.73 23.89 -65.18
CA ALA A 175 19.28 22.99 -66.24
C ALA A 175 18.55 23.70 -67.40
N GLN A 176 18.01 24.89 -67.18
CA GLN A 176 17.44 25.73 -68.25
C GLN A 176 18.55 26.42 -69.05
N GLU A 177 19.61 26.87 -68.38
CA GLU A 177 20.79 27.49 -69.03
C GLU A 177 21.40 26.59 -70.11
N ASP A 178 21.68 25.31 -69.83
CA ASP A 178 22.24 24.37 -70.83
C ASP A 178 21.24 23.92 -71.91
N ALA A 179 19.94 23.87 -71.60
CA ALA A 179 18.91 23.61 -72.61
C ALA A 179 18.88 24.75 -73.65
N LEU A 180 18.86 26.00 -73.16
CA LEU A 180 18.83 27.20 -73.99
C LEU A 180 20.15 27.39 -74.76
N LEU A 181 21.30 27.38 -74.08
CA LEU A 181 22.61 27.55 -74.71
C LEU A 181 22.96 26.39 -75.65
N GLY A 182 22.59 25.17 -75.30
CA GLY A 182 22.73 24.00 -76.16
C GLY A 182 21.93 24.12 -77.45
N SER A 183 20.71 24.66 -77.39
CA SER A 183 19.92 24.98 -78.60
C SER A 183 20.50 26.16 -79.39
N ALA A 184 21.06 27.18 -78.72
CA ALA A 184 21.68 28.34 -79.34
C ALA A 184 22.91 28.00 -80.18
N ARG A 185 23.78 27.10 -79.67
CA ARG A 185 24.96 26.56 -80.37
C ARG A 185 24.61 25.74 -81.62
N THR A 186 23.34 25.44 -81.85
CA THR A 186 22.85 24.68 -82.99
C THR A 186 22.09 25.59 -83.96
N GLY A 187 21.12 26.37 -83.47
CA GLY A 187 20.37 27.35 -84.24
C GLY A 187 21.07 28.70 -84.42
N GLY A 188 22.39 28.71 -84.58
CA GLY A 188 23.21 29.90 -84.88
C GLY A 188 23.51 30.86 -83.72
N ALA A 189 22.51 31.29 -82.95
CA ALA A 189 22.64 32.41 -82.01
C ALA A 189 21.89 32.26 -80.67
N LEU A 190 22.39 32.97 -79.65
CA LEU A 190 21.75 33.16 -78.33
C LEU A 190 21.19 34.59 -78.26
N GLU A 191 20.06 34.83 -78.94
CA GLU A 191 19.51 36.18 -79.12
C GLU A 191 18.01 36.27 -78.78
N GLY A 192 17.46 37.49 -78.80
CA GLY A 192 16.02 37.75 -78.74
C GLY A 192 15.32 37.18 -77.51
N LYS A 193 14.37 36.24 -77.71
CA LYS A 193 13.69 35.56 -76.60
C LYS A 193 14.56 34.50 -75.93
N ARG A 194 15.47 33.85 -76.66
CA ARG A 194 16.37 32.81 -76.13
C ARG A 194 17.38 33.41 -75.15
N LEU A 195 17.97 34.57 -75.49
CA LEU A 195 18.83 35.33 -74.58
C LEU A 195 18.09 35.76 -73.31
N ARG A 196 16.90 36.38 -73.45
CA ARG A 196 16.10 36.81 -72.28
C ARG A 196 15.76 35.67 -71.32
N LEU A 197 15.44 34.48 -71.85
CA LEU A 197 15.21 33.29 -71.03
C LEU A 197 16.50 32.80 -70.33
N PHE A 198 17.65 32.86 -71.02
CA PHE A 198 18.95 32.49 -70.44
C PHE A 198 19.36 33.46 -69.33
N SER A 199 19.25 34.77 -69.55
CA SER A 199 19.51 35.80 -68.52
C SER A 199 18.57 35.65 -67.32
N ALA A 200 17.29 35.32 -67.54
CA ALA A 200 16.35 35.07 -66.46
C ALA A 200 16.71 33.81 -65.65
N ALA A 201 17.18 32.74 -66.30
CA ALA A 201 17.65 31.54 -65.62
C ALA A 201 18.90 31.83 -64.77
N VAL A 202 19.93 32.48 -65.34
CA VAL A 202 21.15 32.88 -64.59
C VAL A 202 20.81 33.77 -63.39
N ALA A 203 19.94 34.77 -63.58
CA ALA A 203 19.50 35.64 -62.49
C ALA A 203 18.74 34.88 -61.39
N ALA A 204 17.83 33.98 -61.76
CA ALA A 204 17.10 33.14 -60.81
C ALA A 204 18.03 32.18 -60.07
N ARG A 205 18.99 31.55 -60.76
CA ARG A 205 20.01 30.67 -60.17
C ARG A 205 20.81 31.42 -59.11
N ARG A 206 21.39 32.56 -59.47
CA ARG A 206 22.23 33.38 -58.58
C ARG A 206 21.42 33.88 -57.36
N ALA A 207 20.21 34.39 -57.57
CA ALA A 207 19.34 34.85 -56.48
C ALA A 207 18.94 33.73 -55.50
N LEU A 208 18.47 32.59 -56.00
CA LEU A 208 18.04 31.46 -55.17
C LEU A 208 19.21 30.80 -54.42
N THR A 209 20.41 30.72 -55.00
CA THR A 209 21.59 30.29 -54.25
C THR A 209 22.01 31.33 -53.20
N GLY A 210 21.83 32.62 -53.47
CA GLY A 210 22.15 33.69 -52.53
C GLY A 210 21.33 33.63 -51.24
N THR A 211 20.05 33.25 -51.33
CA THR A 211 19.19 33.03 -50.13
C THR A 211 19.44 31.65 -49.52
N ALA A 212 19.19 30.58 -50.26
CA ALA A 212 19.10 29.22 -49.70
C ALA A 212 20.40 28.72 -49.05
N VAL A 213 21.57 29.18 -49.51
CA VAL A 213 22.87 28.72 -48.99
C VAL A 213 23.13 29.18 -47.55
N ALA A 214 22.60 30.34 -47.14
CA ALA A 214 22.75 30.83 -45.77
C ALA A 214 22.09 29.90 -44.76
N ASP A 215 20.97 29.29 -45.14
CA ASP A 215 20.14 28.42 -44.30
C ASP A 215 20.39 26.92 -44.51
N LEU A 216 21.23 26.53 -45.50
CA LEU A 216 21.64 25.13 -45.67
C LEU A 216 22.27 24.58 -44.38
N PRO A 217 22.03 23.30 -44.00
CA PRO A 217 22.67 22.66 -42.86
C PRO A 217 24.20 22.64 -43.02
N ALA A 218 24.94 22.73 -41.91
CA ALA A 218 26.37 23.07 -41.92
C ALA A 218 27.23 22.25 -42.90
N ALA A 219 27.08 20.92 -42.94
CA ALA A 219 27.86 20.08 -43.86
C ALA A 219 27.55 20.35 -45.34
N GLN A 220 26.27 20.53 -45.68
CA GLN A 220 25.81 20.85 -47.03
C GLN A 220 26.16 22.30 -47.43
N ARG A 221 26.22 23.23 -46.47
CA ARG A 221 26.73 24.59 -46.65
C ARG A 221 28.21 24.58 -47.01
N THR A 222 29.04 23.81 -46.29
CA THR A 222 30.46 23.61 -46.63
C THR A 222 30.62 22.99 -48.02
N ALA A 223 29.87 21.92 -48.32
CA ALA A 223 29.91 21.28 -49.64
C ALA A 223 29.52 22.23 -50.78
N TRP A 224 28.56 23.16 -50.57
CA TRP A 224 28.29 24.23 -51.53
C TRP A 224 29.45 25.22 -51.66
N GLN A 225 30.04 25.67 -50.55
CA GLN A 225 31.17 26.61 -50.61
C GLN A 225 32.36 26.01 -51.37
N ASP A 226 32.66 24.73 -51.19
CA ASP A 226 33.74 24.04 -51.89
C ASP A 226 33.42 23.82 -53.37
N LEU A 227 32.15 23.58 -53.71
CA LEU A 227 31.68 23.58 -55.09
C LEU A 227 31.82 24.99 -55.72
N ALA A 228 31.45 26.05 -55.00
CA ALA A 228 31.52 27.42 -55.47
C ALA A 228 32.96 27.93 -55.67
N ARG A 229 33.90 27.47 -54.84
CA ARG A 229 35.35 27.71 -55.01
C ARG A 229 35.97 26.89 -56.16
N SER A 230 35.29 25.86 -56.67
CA SER A 230 35.86 24.95 -57.66
C SER A 230 36.08 25.62 -59.02
N ARG A 231 37.12 25.17 -59.74
CA ARG A 231 37.42 25.61 -61.11
C ARG A 231 36.26 25.42 -62.09
N ALA A 232 35.37 24.46 -61.83
CA ALA A 232 34.16 24.26 -62.63
C ALA A 232 33.15 25.39 -62.43
N HIS A 233 32.88 25.80 -61.18
CA HIS A 233 31.93 26.86 -60.89
C HIS A 233 32.43 28.25 -61.32
N THR A 234 33.73 28.52 -61.15
CA THR A 234 34.31 29.79 -61.62
C THR A 234 34.35 29.87 -63.16
N ALA A 235 34.66 28.77 -63.85
CA ALA A 235 34.59 28.71 -65.32
C ALA A 235 33.15 28.82 -65.85
N LEU A 236 32.16 28.25 -65.13
CA LEU A 236 30.74 28.38 -65.46
C LEU A 236 30.28 29.84 -65.37
N ASN A 237 30.45 30.49 -64.21
CA ASN A 237 30.05 31.88 -64.00
C ASN A 237 30.74 32.83 -65.01
N ALA A 238 32.03 32.63 -65.29
CA ALA A 238 32.76 33.43 -66.27
C ALA A 238 32.27 33.22 -67.73
N ALA A 239 31.79 32.02 -68.07
CA ALA A 239 31.17 31.77 -69.37
C ALA A 239 29.76 32.39 -69.47
N GLU A 240 28.98 32.36 -68.39
CA GLU A 240 27.70 33.09 -68.31
C GLU A 240 27.91 34.60 -68.47
N ASP A 241 28.84 35.19 -67.72
CA ASP A 241 29.07 36.65 -67.74
C ASP A 241 29.53 37.13 -69.12
N ARG A 242 30.34 36.34 -69.85
CA ARG A 242 30.64 36.60 -71.27
C ARG A 242 29.41 36.49 -72.16
N LEU A 243 28.64 35.41 -72.05
CA LEU A 243 27.40 35.22 -72.84
C LEU A 243 26.33 36.30 -72.57
N LEU A 244 26.36 36.96 -71.41
CA LEU A 244 25.46 38.05 -71.02
C LEU A 244 25.95 39.44 -71.43
N THR A 245 27.25 39.61 -71.67
CA THR A 245 27.87 40.89 -72.09
C THR A 245 28.25 40.92 -73.58
N ALA A 246 28.22 39.77 -74.25
CA ALA A 246 28.46 39.63 -75.68
C ALA A 246 27.47 40.47 -76.52
N GLY A 247 28.00 41.16 -77.53
CA GLY A 247 27.21 41.99 -78.44
C GLY A 247 26.40 41.18 -79.47
N PRO A 248 25.48 41.82 -80.22
CA PRO A 248 24.72 41.18 -81.30
C PRO A 248 25.64 40.51 -82.32
N GLY A 249 25.30 39.29 -82.75
CA GLY A 249 26.10 38.50 -83.68
C GLY A 249 27.28 37.74 -83.07
N ALA A 250 27.59 37.87 -81.77
CA ALA A 250 28.61 37.04 -81.14
C ALA A 250 28.18 35.56 -81.06
N ARG A 251 29.11 34.64 -81.31
CA ARG A 251 28.79 33.21 -81.42
C ARG A 251 28.88 32.50 -80.06
N PRO A 252 27.84 31.78 -79.60
CA PRO A 252 27.86 31.04 -78.33
C PRO A 252 28.84 29.85 -78.27
N ALA A 253 29.56 29.56 -79.36
CA ALA A 253 30.65 28.60 -79.42
C ALA A 253 31.99 29.21 -78.97
N ASP A 254 32.20 30.50 -79.21
CA ASP A 254 33.48 31.18 -79.00
C ASP A 254 33.55 31.67 -77.53
N GLU A 255 32.49 32.33 -77.06
CA GLU A 255 32.36 32.79 -75.66
C GLU A 255 32.26 31.64 -74.65
N ALA A 256 31.73 30.49 -75.07
CA ALA A 256 31.56 29.32 -74.24
C ALA A 256 31.83 28.03 -75.04
N PRO A 257 33.10 27.60 -75.18
CA PRO A 257 33.47 26.39 -75.90
C PRO A 257 32.71 25.16 -75.38
N ARG A 258 32.09 24.40 -76.31
CA ARG A 258 31.10 23.34 -75.99
C ARG A 258 31.59 22.38 -74.90
N ALA A 259 32.80 21.85 -75.04
CA ALA A 259 33.38 20.88 -74.09
C ALA A 259 33.65 21.48 -72.71
N ALA A 260 34.19 22.70 -72.64
CA ALA A 260 34.49 23.39 -71.39
C ALA A 260 33.20 23.71 -70.62
N TRP A 261 32.17 24.21 -71.32
CA TRP A 261 30.85 24.41 -70.74
C TRP A 261 30.23 23.10 -70.26
N SER A 262 30.19 22.04 -71.07
CA SER A 262 29.53 20.79 -70.66
C SER A 262 30.21 20.14 -69.45
N ALA A 263 31.53 20.21 -69.34
CA ALA A 263 32.26 19.69 -68.19
C ALA A 263 32.01 20.54 -66.93
N ALA A 264 31.99 21.87 -67.06
CA ALA A 264 31.70 22.79 -65.95
C ALA A 264 30.25 22.64 -65.47
N HIS A 265 29.30 22.64 -66.40
CA HIS A 265 27.86 22.48 -66.14
C HIS A 265 27.57 21.16 -65.43
N ALA A 266 28.00 20.02 -65.98
CA ALA A 266 27.78 18.71 -65.35
C ALA A 266 28.37 18.67 -63.93
N ARG A 267 29.61 19.15 -63.74
CA ARG A 267 30.27 19.14 -62.44
C ARG A 267 29.55 19.99 -61.37
N VAL A 268 28.94 21.10 -61.76
CA VAL A 268 28.13 21.96 -60.88
C VAL A 268 26.73 21.39 -60.68
N GLN A 269 26.05 20.94 -61.73
CA GLN A 269 24.71 20.37 -61.67
C GLN A 269 24.66 19.10 -60.81
N ASP A 270 25.65 18.21 -60.96
CA ASP A 270 25.77 17.01 -60.13
C ASP A 270 26.18 17.33 -58.70
N GLY A 271 26.98 18.39 -58.51
CA GLY A 271 27.27 18.96 -57.19
C GLY A 271 26.00 19.46 -56.50
N MET A 272 25.16 20.23 -57.19
CA MET A 272 23.87 20.70 -56.68
C MET A 272 22.90 19.55 -56.42
N ARG A 273 22.80 18.55 -57.30
CA ARG A 273 21.96 17.36 -57.07
C ARG A 273 22.45 16.53 -55.89
N SER A 274 23.77 16.40 -55.71
CA SER A 274 24.36 15.74 -54.53
C SER A 274 24.05 16.50 -53.24
N ILE A 275 24.20 17.83 -53.23
CA ILE A 275 23.86 18.67 -52.07
C ILE A 275 22.35 18.60 -51.76
N ALA A 276 21.48 18.72 -52.75
CA ALA A 276 20.03 18.63 -52.57
C ALA A 276 19.60 17.25 -52.00
N THR A 277 20.09 16.15 -52.58
CA THR A 277 19.78 14.79 -52.08
C THR A 277 20.44 14.49 -50.72
N ALA A 278 21.56 15.13 -50.39
CA ALA A 278 22.15 15.06 -49.05
C ALA A 278 21.35 15.89 -48.04
N THR A 279 20.79 17.05 -48.42
CA THR A 279 19.88 17.84 -47.59
C THR A 279 18.59 17.07 -47.33
N GLY A 280 17.93 16.52 -48.36
CA GLY A 280 16.71 15.72 -48.20
C GLY A 280 16.87 14.57 -47.21
N ARG A 281 17.92 13.75 -47.39
CA ARG A 281 18.28 12.67 -46.45
C ARG A 281 18.65 13.19 -45.06
N ALA A 282 19.31 14.34 -44.95
CA ALA A 282 19.62 14.94 -43.65
C ALA A 282 18.38 15.51 -42.92
N VAL A 283 17.36 15.93 -43.65
CA VAL A 283 16.05 16.33 -43.09
C VAL A 283 15.28 15.11 -42.61
N ALA A 284 15.15 14.08 -43.44
CA ALA A 284 14.54 12.80 -43.06
C ALA A 284 15.30 12.07 -41.92
N GLY A 285 16.62 12.27 -41.83
CA GLY A 285 17.48 11.68 -40.80
C GLY A 285 17.59 12.49 -39.50
N ARG A 286 17.52 13.83 -39.52
CA ARG A 286 17.49 14.63 -38.27
C ARG A 286 16.21 14.44 -37.48
N ALA A 287 15.16 13.91 -38.10
CA ALA A 287 13.95 13.46 -37.44
C ALA A 287 14.12 12.15 -36.64
N ASP A 288 15.32 11.53 -36.54
CA ASP A 288 15.55 10.22 -35.90
C ASP A 288 15.79 10.30 -34.36
N PRO A 289 14.79 9.93 -33.52
CA PRO A 289 14.93 9.63 -32.10
C PRO A 289 14.99 8.12 -31.79
N VAL A 290 15.60 7.31 -32.67
CA VAL A 290 16.06 5.95 -32.32
C VAL A 290 17.55 6.03 -32.01
N ALA A 291 18.36 6.54 -32.94
CA ALA A 291 19.80 6.76 -32.73
C ALA A 291 20.11 7.75 -31.59
N ARG A 292 19.19 8.69 -31.33
CA ARG A 292 19.22 9.58 -30.15
C ARG A 292 18.15 9.26 -29.10
N GLY A 293 17.36 8.20 -29.26
CA GLY A 293 16.14 7.97 -28.48
C GLY A 293 16.37 7.85 -26.99
N LEU A 294 17.02 6.76 -26.58
CA LEU A 294 17.31 6.43 -25.19
C LEU A 294 18.23 7.47 -24.49
N LEU A 295 18.96 8.28 -25.27
CA LEU A 295 19.83 9.36 -24.80
C LEU A 295 19.20 10.76 -24.91
N SER A 296 17.99 10.88 -25.45
CA SER A 296 17.26 12.15 -25.52
C SER A 296 16.59 12.46 -24.18
N PRO A 297 16.34 13.73 -23.85
CA PRO A 297 15.55 14.10 -22.67
C PRO A 297 14.16 13.43 -22.63
N ALA A 298 13.55 13.16 -23.79
CA ALA A 298 12.26 12.47 -23.89
C ALA A 298 12.36 10.98 -23.55
N GLY A 299 13.28 10.25 -24.19
CA GLY A 299 13.49 8.82 -23.89
C GLY A 299 14.00 8.59 -22.47
N ALA A 300 14.89 9.45 -21.98
CA ALA A 300 15.31 9.46 -20.58
C ALA A 300 14.12 9.70 -19.64
N ALA A 301 13.21 10.64 -19.94
CA ALA A 301 11.99 10.86 -19.15
C ALA A 301 11.03 9.66 -19.16
N VAL A 302 10.92 8.92 -20.27
CA VAL A 302 10.11 7.67 -20.33
C VAL A 302 10.75 6.56 -19.48
N VAL A 303 12.08 6.38 -19.53
CA VAL A 303 12.79 5.36 -18.73
C VAL A 303 12.81 5.71 -17.24
N LEU A 304 13.16 6.96 -16.88
CA LEU A 304 13.16 7.44 -15.51
C LEU A 304 11.74 7.51 -14.93
N GLY A 305 10.74 7.84 -15.75
CA GLY A 305 9.33 7.80 -15.37
C GLY A 305 8.87 6.38 -15.06
N LEU A 306 9.24 5.39 -15.87
CA LEU A 306 8.96 3.97 -15.60
C LEU A 306 9.63 3.50 -14.31
N ALA A 307 10.91 3.87 -14.11
CA ALA A 307 11.64 3.55 -12.88
C ALA A 307 11.00 4.20 -11.64
N ALA A 308 10.52 5.46 -11.75
CA ALA A 308 9.80 6.14 -10.69
C ALA A 308 8.43 5.51 -10.40
N VAL A 309 7.68 5.07 -11.42
CA VAL A 309 6.42 4.32 -11.24
C VAL A 309 6.67 2.99 -10.53
N ALA A 310 7.70 2.24 -10.94
CA ALA A 310 8.09 1.00 -10.29
C ALA A 310 8.51 1.21 -8.82
N ALA A 311 9.35 2.22 -8.55
CA ALA A 311 9.77 2.57 -7.19
C ALA A 311 8.58 3.02 -6.33
N SER A 312 7.69 3.86 -6.86
CA SER A 312 6.49 4.33 -6.15
C SER A 312 5.52 3.18 -5.83
N LEU A 313 5.38 2.20 -6.74
CA LEU A 313 4.60 0.98 -6.50
C LEU A 313 5.24 0.12 -5.39
N VAL A 314 6.55 -0.12 -5.45
CA VAL A 314 7.29 -0.88 -4.41
C VAL A 314 7.19 -0.21 -3.05
N ILE A 315 7.34 1.11 -2.97
CA ILE A 315 7.18 1.89 -1.72
C ILE A 315 5.74 1.79 -1.21
N SER A 316 4.73 1.96 -2.08
CA SER A 316 3.32 1.85 -1.68
C SER A 316 2.95 0.44 -1.20
N VAL A 317 3.53 -0.61 -1.76
CA VAL A 317 3.34 -2.00 -1.30
C VAL A 317 4.09 -2.29 -0.01
N ARG A 318 5.31 -1.75 0.18
CA ARG A 318 6.07 -1.84 1.44
C ARG A 318 5.29 -1.22 2.61
N ILE A 319 4.88 0.05 2.46
CA ILE A 319 4.15 0.79 3.50
C ILE A 319 2.78 0.16 3.75
N GLY A 320 2.02 -0.16 2.69
CA GLY A 320 0.72 -0.80 2.82
C GLY A 320 0.78 -2.17 3.52
N ARG A 321 1.82 -2.97 3.24
CA ARG A 321 2.03 -4.26 3.92
C ARG A 321 2.43 -4.09 5.39
N ALA A 322 3.25 -3.10 5.73
CA ALA A 322 3.63 -2.83 7.12
C ALA A 322 2.39 -2.50 7.98
N LEU A 323 1.65 -1.45 7.58
CA LEU A 323 0.44 -1.01 8.28
C LEU A 323 -0.62 -2.12 8.40
N VAL A 324 -0.79 -2.95 7.36
CA VAL A 324 -1.75 -4.07 7.42
C VAL A 324 -1.29 -5.17 8.38
N VAL A 325 0.01 -5.50 8.44
CA VAL A 325 0.54 -6.48 9.41
C VAL A 325 0.37 -5.95 10.83
N GLU A 326 0.71 -4.69 11.07
CA GLU A 326 0.65 -4.01 12.37
C GLU A 326 -0.78 -3.92 12.92
N LEU A 327 -1.73 -3.44 12.12
CA LEU A 327 -3.15 -3.40 12.47
C LEU A 327 -3.76 -4.80 12.67
N VAL A 328 -3.32 -5.80 11.91
CA VAL A 328 -3.76 -7.20 12.09
C VAL A 328 -3.22 -7.79 13.39
N THR A 329 -1.96 -7.51 13.74
CA THR A 329 -1.34 -7.95 15.01
C THR A 329 -2.06 -7.32 16.20
N LEU A 330 -2.18 -5.98 16.24
CA LEU A 330 -2.91 -5.26 17.30
C LEU A 330 -4.35 -5.77 17.49
N ARG A 331 -5.05 -6.04 16.39
CA ARG A 331 -6.41 -6.63 16.41
C ARG A 331 -6.40 -8.06 16.98
N ASN A 332 -5.42 -8.88 16.61
CA ASN A 332 -5.32 -10.27 17.08
C ASN A 332 -4.99 -10.30 18.58
N ASP A 333 -4.07 -9.46 19.04
CA ASP A 333 -3.67 -9.35 20.45
C ASP A 333 -4.85 -8.89 21.32
N ALA A 334 -5.59 -7.87 20.86
CA ALA A 334 -6.82 -7.41 21.52
C ALA A 334 -7.89 -8.51 21.61
N LEU A 335 -8.04 -9.32 20.54
CA LEU A 335 -8.96 -10.46 20.55
C LEU A 335 -8.48 -11.60 21.46
N GLU A 336 -7.17 -11.83 21.60
CA GLU A 336 -6.63 -12.82 22.52
C GLU A 336 -6.82 -12.41 23.99
N ILE A 337 -6.55 -11.14 24.32
CA ILE A 337 -6.79 -10.58 25.65
C ILE A 337 -8.27 -10.72 26.01
N ALA A 338 -9.17 -10.31 25.12
CA ALA A 338 -10.61 -10.30 25.37
C ALA A 338 -11.25 -11.69 25.41
N ARG A 339 -10.80 -12.64 24.58
CA ARG A 339 -11.43 -13.97 24.42
C ARG A 339 -10.75 -15.10 25.19
N ARG A 340 -9.46 -14.97 25.52
CA ARG A 340 -8.68 -16.00 26.21
C ARG A 340 -8.15 -15.53 27.56
N LYS A 341 -7.20 -14.58 27.57
CA LYS A 341 -6.44 -14.26 28.79
C LYS A 341 -7.32 -13.72 29.93
N LEU A 342 -8.18 -12.74 29.64
CA LEU A 342 -9.05 -12.16 30.68
C LEU A 342 -10.10 -13.18 31.20
N PRO A 343 -10.78 -13.98 30.36
CA PRO A 343 -11.61 -15.10 30.82
C PRO A 343 -10.86 -16.21 31.57
N GLU A 344 -9.56 -16.40 31.33
CA GLU A 344 -8.71 -17.35 32.07
C GLU A 344 -8.33 -16.80 33.45
N ALA A 345 -7.85 -15.56 33.53
CA ALA A 345 -7.58 -14.89 34.80
C ALA A 345 -8.85 -14.79 35.68
N MET A 346 -10.01 -14.48 35.10
CA MET A 346 -11.29 -14.46 35.82
C MET A 346 -11.75 -15.85 36.30
N ARG A 347 -11.27 -16.96 35.72
CA ARG A 347 -11.52 -18.32 36.22
C ARG A 347 -10.57 -18.66 37.38
N LYS A 348 -9.27 -18.39 37.24
CA LYS A 348 -8.26 -18.55 38.30
C LYS A 348 -8.68 -17.82 39.59
N LEU A 349 -9.07 -16.55 39.49
CA LEU A 349 -9.57 -15.74 40.61
C LEU A 349 -10.81 -16.33 41.30
N ARG A 350 -11.73 -16.96 40.56
CA ARG A 350 -12.90 -17.64 41.13
C ARG A 350 -12.56 -18.97 41.82
N ALA A 351 -11.47 -19.61 41.43
CA ALA A 351 -10.94 -20.80 42.09
C ALA A 351 -10.15 -20.48 43.37
N GLY A 352 -9.87 -19.20 43.65
CA GLY A 352 -9.01 -18.77 44.75
C GLY A 352 -7.51 -18.83 44.44
N GLU A 353 -7.13 -18.94 43.17
CA GLU A 353 -5.72 -18.85 42.74
C GLU A 353 -5.24 -17.39 42.75
N GLU A 354 -4.04 -17.17 43.29
CA GLU A 354 -3.35 -15.88 43.27
C GLU A 354 -2.74 -15.60 41.87
N ILE A 355 -2.86 -14.37 41.36
CA ILE A 355 -2.41 -14.00 40.01
C ILE A 355 -1.39 -12.87 40.06
N ASP A 356 -0.16 -13.13 39.60
CA ASP A 356 0.78 -12.05 39.31
C ASP A 356 0.36 -11.27 38.05
N ILE A 357 -0.18 -10.08 38.28
CA ILE A 357 -0.59 -9.11 37.28
C ILE A 357 0.57 -8.68 36.36
N ARG A 358 1.83 -8.75 36.83
CA ARG A 358 3.02 -8.43 36.01
C ARG A 358 3.37 -9.54 35.03
N ALA A 359 3.17 -10.80 35.40
CA ALA A 359 3.37 -11.95 34.53
C ALA A 359 2.25 -12.08 33.47
N GLU A 360 1.00 -11.85 33.86
CA GLU A 360 -0.16 -11.98 32.95
C GLU A 360 -0.30 -10.75 32.01
N ALA A 361 0.05 -9.54 32.48
CA ALA A 361 0.04 -8.30 31.71
C ALA A 361 1.39 -7.53 31.75
N PRO A 362 2.46 -8.07 31.13
CA PRO A 362 3.79 -7.45 31.09
C PRO A 362 3.79 -6.09 30.40
N ALA A 363 4.83 -5.29 30.63
CA ALA A 363 5.02 -4.02 29.91
C ALA A 363 5.56 -4.29 28.50
N GLY A 364 4.91 -3.73 27.48
CA GLY A 364 5.45 -3.70 26.13
C GLY A 364 6.61 -2.70 25.99
N PRO A 365 7.29 -2.67 24.83
CA PRO A 365 8.19 -1.58 24.49
C PRO A 365 7.43 -0.23 24.43
N PRO A 366 8.11 0.91 24.62
CA PRO A 366 7.49 2.23 24.46
C PRO A 366 7.01 2.45 23.03
N ALA A 367 5.93 3.20 22.86
CA ALA A 367 5.37 3.51 21.55
C ALA A 367 6.26 4.47 20.73
N GLU A 368 6.59 4.09 19.49
CA GLU A 368 7.30 4.94 18.53
C GLU A 368 6.36 5.66 17.54
N ASP A 369 5.12 5.19 17.40
CA ASP A 369 4.08 5.68 16.46
C ASP A 369 2.68 5.75 17.12
N GLU A 370 1.66 6.14 16.35
CA GLU A 370 0.26 6.15 16.82
C GLU A 370 -0.32 4.75 17.08
N THR A 371 0.13 3.71 16.38
CA THR A 371 -0.38 2.34 16.53
C THR A 371 0.16 1.69 17.81
N GLY A 372 1.43 1.92 18.13
CA GLY A 372 2.05 1.57 19.40
C GLY A 372 1.39 2.25 20.60
N GLN A 373 0.96 3.52 20.46
CA GLN A 373 0.20 4.21 21.52
C GLN A 373 -1.13 3.51 21.84
N VAL A 374 -1.81 2.95 20.82
CA VAL A 374 -3.03 2.14 21.03
C VAL A 374 -2.70 0.80 21.72
N ALA A 375 -1.57 0.17 21.38
CA ALA A 375 -1.10 -1.06 22.05
C ALA A 375 -0.75 -0.83 23.53
N GLU A 376 -0.09 0.29 23.85
CA GLU A 376 0.24 0.70 25.22
C GLU A 376 -1.03 1.02 26.03
N ALA A 377 -1.97 1.75 25.44
CA ALA A 377 -3.26 2.05 26.07
C ALA A 377 -4.06 0.77 26.36
N LEU A 378 -4.16 -0.15 25.39
CA LEU A 378 -4.81 -1.45 25.55
C LEU A 378 -4.18 -2.28 26.67
N THR A 379 -2.84 -2.34 26.72
CA THR A 379 -2.09 -3.04 27.77
C THR A 379 -2.35 -2.43 29.14
N THR A 380 -2.45 -1.09 29.21
CA THR A 380 -2.74 -0.36 30.44
C THR A 380 -4.16 -0.62 30.94
N VAL A 381 -5.16 -0.63 30.05
CA VAL A 381 -6.55 -1.01 30.37
C VAL A 381 -6.63 -2.46 30.85
N HIS A 382 -5.95 -3.40 30.18
CA HIS A 382 -5.93 -4.81 30.60
C HIS A 382 -5.35 -4.96 32.02
N ARG A 383 -4.23 -4.29 32.31
CA ARG A 383 -3.59 -4.30 33.63
C ARG A 383 -4.47 -3.66 34.72
N ALA A 384 -5.20 -2.59 34.40
CA ALA A 384 -6.15 -1.97 35.32
C ALA A 384 -7.34 -2.89 35.63
N ALA A 385 -7.88 -3.57 34.62
CA ALA A 385 -8.97 -4.53 34.78
C ALA A 385 -8.55 -5.74 35.67
N LEU A 386 -7.33 -6.25 35.49
CA LEU A 386 -6.79 -7.31 36.36
C LEU A 386 -6.64 -6.87 37.82
N ARG A 387 -6.15 -5.64 38.08
CA ARG A 387 -6.05 -5.09 39.46
C ARG A 387 -7.40 -5.03 40.15
N ALA A 388 -8.39 -4.41 39.50
CA ALA A 388 -9.74 -4.30 40.04
C ALA A 388 -10.40 -5.68 40.28
N ALA A 389 -10.04 -6.70 39.49
CA ALA A 389 -10.52 -8.06 39.69
C ALA A 389 -9.86 -8.77 40.89
N VAL A 390 -8.55 -8.57 41.11
CA VAL A 390 -7.83 -9.08 42.29
C VAL A 390 -8.35 -8.42 43.57
N GLU A 391 -8.37 -7.09 43.62
CA GLU A 391 -8.89 -6.31 44.77
C GLU A 391 -10.33 -6.73 45.14
N ARG A 392 -11.16 -7.03 44.14
CA ARG A 392 -12.55 -7.49 44.36
C ARG A 392 -12.61 -8.92 44.94
N ALA A 393 -11.68 -9.80 44.59
CA ALA A 393 -11.62 -11.17 45.10
C ALA A 393 -11.07 -11.24 46.53
N GLU A 394 -10.05 -10.44 46.86
CA GLU A 394 -9.50 -10.32 48.21
C GLU A 394 -10.58 -9.90 49.23
N LEU A 395 -11.40 -8.91 48.87
CA LEU A 395 -12.53 -8.45 49.70
C LEU A 395 -13.58 -9.56 49.93
N ALA A 396 -13.87 -10.40 48.94
CA ALA A 396 -14.81 -11.51 49.07
C ALA A 396 -14.25 -12.65 49.96
N SER A 397 -12.95 -12.92 49.85
CA SER A 397 -12.25 -13.88 50.73
C SER A 397 -12.27 -13.42 52.20
N GLY A 398 -11.99 -12.14 52.45
CA GLY A 398 -11.99 -11.56 53.80
C GLY A 398 -13.32 -11.72 54.55
N ILE A 399 -14.45 -11.54 53.86
CA ILE A 399 -15.80 -11.74 54.44
C ILE A 399 -15.99 -13.19 54.91
N SER A 400 -15.53 -14.17 54.14
CA SER A 400 -15.67 -15.59 54.47
C SER A 400 -14.91 -15.96 55.76
N GLY A 401 -13.73 -15.38 55.97
CA GLY A 401 -12.93 -15.57 57.19
C GLY A 401 -13.59 -15.03 58.47
N VAL A 402 -14.39 -13.96 58.37
CA VAL A 402 -15.15 -13.40 59.51
C VAL A 402 -16.22 -14.40 59.99
N PHE A 403 -16.93 -15.07 59.07
CA PHE A 403 -17.94 -16.06 59.43
C PHE A 403 -17.35 -17.28 60.16
N VAL A 404 -16.19 -17.81 59.74
CA VAL A 404 -15.50 -18.89 60.45
C VAL A 404 -15.22 -18.50 61.92
N ASN A 405 -14.75 -17.27 62.13
CA ASN A 405 -14.37 -16.76 63.44
C ASN A 405 -15.59 -16.56 64.36
N LEU A 406 -16.64 -15.92 63.84
CA LEU A 406 -17.91 -15.73 64.55
C LEU A 406 -18.54 -17.08 64.96
N ALA A 407 -18.59 -18.03 64.02
CA ALA A 407 -19.16 -19.35 64.25
C ALA A 407 -18.40 -20.13 65.33
N ARG A 408 -17.06 -20.18 65.24
CA ARG A 408 -16.20 -20.83 66.24
C ARG A 408 -16.33 -20.19 67.62
N ARG A 409 -16.46 -18.86 67.69
CA ARG A 409 -16.67 -18.13 68.95
C ARG A 409 -18.04 -18.44 69.57
N SER A 410 -19.08 -18.57 68.75
CA SER A 410 -20.41 -19.01 69.19
C SER A 410 -20.37 -20.44 69.76
N GLN A 411 -19.77 -21.39 69.04
CA GLN A 411 -19.66 -22.79 69.46
C GLN A 411 -18.97 -22.95 70.84
N VAL A 412 -17.94 -22.15 71.13
CA VAL A 412 -17.25 -22.13 72.44
C VAL A 412 -18.12 -21.58 73.58
N LEU A 413 -18.98 -20.59 73.29
CA LEU A 413 -19.95 -20.07 74.27
C LEU A 413 -21.04 -21.10 74.56
N VAL A 414 -21.64 -21.67 73.52
CA VAL A 414 -22.71 -22.67 73.61
C VAL A 414 -22.25 -23.93 74.35
N HIS A 415 -21.04 -24.41 74.08
CA HIS A 415 -20.52 -25.59 74.80
C HIS A 415 -20.40 -25.35 76.31
N ARG A 416 -20.07 -24.12 76.75
CA ARG A 416 -20.06 -23.74 78.17
C ARG A 416 -21.46 -23.64 78.77
N GLN A 417 -22.45 -23.22 77.99
CA GLN A 417 -23.86 -23.20 78.41
C GLN A 417 -24.41 -24.62 78.60
N LEU A 418 -24.19 -25.54 77.66
CA LEU A 418 -24.55 -26.96 77.81
C LEU A 418 -23.92 -27.56 79.07
N SER A 419 -22.65 -27.24 79.34
CA SER A 419 -21.93 -27.74 80.52
C SER A 419 -22.48 -27.21 81.85
N LEU A 420 -23.16 -26.06 81.83
CA LEU A 420 -23.85 -25.51 83.00
C LEU A 420 -25.25 -26.11 83.15
N LEU A 421 -26.00 -26.32 82.07
CA LEU A 421 -27.30 -26.99 82.05
C LEU A 421 -27.21 -28.43 82.57
N ASP A 422 -26.25 -29.21 82.05
CA ASP A 422 -25.88 -30.57 82.51
C ASP A 422 -25.44 -30.61 83.99
N SER A 423 -25.08 -29.46 84.57
CA SER A 423 -24.78 -29.31 86.00
C SER A 423 -25.99 -28.88 86.84
N MET A 424 -27.06 -28.37 86.22
CA MET A 424 -28.30 -27.95 86.88
C MET A 424 -29.33 -29.07 86.84
N GLU A 425 -29.49 -29.77 85.71
CA GLU A 425 -30.32 -30.98 85.57
C GLU A 425 -29.98 -32.02 86.64
N ARG A 426 -28.69 -32.32 86.84
CA ARG A 426 -28.23 -33.27 87.90
C ARG A 426 -28.35 -32.75 89.34
N ARG A 427 -28.99 -31.61 89.57
CA ARG A 427 -29.15 -30.97 90.90
C ARG A 427 -30.59 -30.54 91.21
N SER A 428 -31.55 -30.73 90.31
CA SER A 428 -32.97 -30.51 90.60
C SER A 428 -33.72 -31.84 90.55
N ASP A 429 -34.55 -32.07 91.57
CA ASP A 429 -35.50 -33.16 91.66
C ASP A 429 -36.95 -32.67 91.41
N ASP A 430 -37.14 -31.38 91.06
CA ASP A 430 -38.45 -30.77 90.81
C ASP A 430 -38.88 -31.01 89.33
N PRO A 431 -40.04 -31.65 89.08
CA PRO A 431 -40.53 -31.89 87.71
C PRO A 431 -40.70 -30.64 86.85
N ASP A 432 -41.08 -29.50 87.44
CA ASP A 432 -41.33 -28.26 86.70
C ASP A 432 -40.01 -27.53 86.40
N GLU A 433 -39.03 -27.51 87.33
CA GLU A 433 -37.68 -27.02 87.01
C GLU A 433 -37.00 -27.90 85.95
N LEU A 434 -37.12 -29.23 86.04
CA LEU A 434 -36.58 -30.14 85.04
C LEU A 434 -37.22 -29.91 83.65
N SER A 435 -38.53 -29.67 83.58
CA SER A 435 -39.24 -29.29 82.34
C SER A 435 -38.65 -28.03 81.70
N ASP A 436 -38.41 -26.97 82.47
CA ASP A 436 -37.81 -25.75 81.94
C ASP A 436 -36.30 -25.88 81.66
N LEU A 437 -35.57 -26.74 82.38
CA LEU A 437 -34.19 -27.09 82.06
C LEU A 437 -34.08 -27.86 80.73
N PHE A 438 -34.99 -28.81 80.45
CA PHE A 438 -35.03 -29.47 79.13
C PHE A 438 -35.31 -28.48 78.00
N ARG A 439 -36.23 -27.52 78.19
CA ARG A 439 -36.48 -26.44 77.22
C ARG A 439 -35.22 -25.59 76.97
N LEU A 440 -34.45 -25.29 78.02
CA LEU A 440 -33.20 -24.54 77.90
C LEU A 440 -32.08 -25.35 77.22
N ASP A 441 -32.00 -26.67 77.41
CA ASP A 441 -31.06 -27.51 76.66
C ASP A 441 -31.42 -27.59 75.17
N HIS A 442 -32.71 -27.76 74.82
CA HIS A 442 -33.16 -27.72 73.43
C HIS A 442 -32.80 -26.39 72.74
N LEU A 443 -33.04 -25.25 73.40
CA LEU A 443 -32.61 -23.93 72.90
C LEU A 443 -31.08 -23.83 72.73
N THR A 444 -30.32 -24.38 73.67
CA THR A 444 -28.85 -24.36 73.62
C THR A 444 -28.30 -25.28 72.53
N THR A 445 -28.94 -26.43 72.31
CA THR A 445 -28.65 -27.34 71.19
C THR A 445 -28.98 -26.71 69.83
N ARG A 446 -30.07 -25.93 69.72
CA ARG A 446 -30.35 -25.10 68.52
C ARG A 446 -29.26 -24.06 68.28
N MET A 447 -28.79 -23.36 69.32
CA MET A 447 -27.66 -22.43 69.19
C MET A 447 -26.38 -23.14 68.72
N ARG A 448 -26.17 -24.41 69.10
CA ARG A 448 -25.05 -25.23 68.61
C ARG A 448 -25.19 -25.50 67.10
N ARG A 449 -26.37 -25.97 66.66
CA ARG A 449 -26.68 -26.24 65.25
C ARG A 449 -26.50 -24.98 64.39
N HIS A 450 -26.96 -23.82 64.84
CA HIS A 450 -26.75 -22.56 64.11
C HIS A 450 -25.27 -22.16 63.99
N ALA A 451 -24.45 -22.40 65.02
CA ALA A 451 -22.99 -22.18 64.93
C ALA A 451 -22.32 -23.18 63.96
N GLU A 452 -22.72 -24.45 63.99
CA GLU A 452 -22.19 -25.50 63.11
C GLU A 452 -22.59 -25.29 61.64
N SER A 453 -23.81 -24.81 61.38
CA SER A 453 -24.26 -24.33 60.07
C SER A 453 -23.38 -23.19 59.53
N LEU A 454 -23.03 -22.19 60.34
CA LEU A 454 -22.13 -21.11 59.90
C LEU A 454 -20.69 -21.58 59.58
N ILE A 455 -20.22 -22.67 60.21
CA ILE A 455 -18.94 -23.34 59.86
C ILE A 455 -19.05 -23.98 58.46
N ILE A 456 -20.14 -24.69 58.19
CA ILE A 456 -20.43 -25.29 56.87
C ILE A 456 -20.57 -24.21 55.79
N LEU A 457 -21.28 -23.11 56.07
CA LEU A 457 -21.47 -21.98 55.15
C LEU A 457 -20.21 -21.14 54.90
N SER A 458 -19.18 -21.27 55.75
CA SER A 458 -17.84 -20.71 55.49
C SER A 458 -16.86 -21.72 54.87
N GLY A 459 -17.31 -22.95 54.59
CA GLY A 459 -16.53 -23.98 53.87
C GLY A 459 -15.56 -24.78 54.74
N ALA A 460 -15.56 -24.58 56.06
CA ALA A 460 -14.82 -25.41 56.98
C ALA A 460 -15.60 -26.70 57.27
N ALA A 461 -14.90 -27.83 57.43
CA ALA A 461 -15.52 -29.10 57.81
C ALA A 461 -15.85 -29.14 59.31
N PRO A 462 -17.02 -29.69 59.71
CA PRO A 462 -17.32 -29.96 61.12
C PRO A 462 -16.26 -30.85 61.79
N GLY A 463 -15.90 -30.54 63.04
CA GLY A 463 -14.72 -31.09 63.72
C GLY A 463 -14.74 -32.58 64.13
N ARG A 464 -15.71 -33.38 63.64
CA ARG A 464 -15.81 -34.83 63.91
C ARG A 464 -16.18 -35.61 62.64
N ALA A 465 -15.21 -36.31 62.08
CA ALA A 465 -15.45 -37.38 61.11
C ALA A 465 -15.51 -38.74 61.81
N TRP A 466 -16.45 -39.61 61.41
CA TRP A 466 -16.51 -40.99 61.90
C TRP A 466 -15.51 -41.86 61.12
N ARG A 467 -14.85 -42.81 61.79
CA ARG A 467 -13.82 -43.67 61.18
C ARG A 467 -14.35 -44.99 60.62
N MET A 468 -15.51 -45.44 61.10
CA MET A 468 -16.16 -46.69 60.70
C MET A 468 -17.50 -46.39 60.01
N PRO A 469 -18.00 -47.27 59.12
CA PRO A 469 -19.34 -47.13 58.57
C PRO A 469 -20.42 -47.22 59.65
N VAL A 470 -21.44 -46.36 59.58
CA VAL A 470 -22.56 -46.28 60.55
C VAL A 470 -23.84 -46.72 59.85
N SER A 471 -24.68 -47.53 60.50
CA SER A 471 -25.98 -47.93 59.92
C SER A 471 -26.83 -46.69 59.58
N LEU A 472 -27.47 -46.68 58.41
CA LEU A 472 -28.32 -45.57 57.96
C LEU A 472 -29.44 -45.27 58.97
N THR A 473 -30.01 -46.30 59.60
CA THR A 473 -30.98 -46.19 60.69
C THR A 473 -30.45 -45.39 61.89
N ASN A 474 -29.15 -45.48 62.17
CA ASN A 474 -28.50 -44.72 63.24
C ASN A 474 -28.13 -43.30 62.81
N VAL A 475 -27.81 -43.06 61.52
CA VAL A 475 -27.62 -41.70 60.97
C VAL A 475 -28.94 -40.92 61.01
N VAL A 476 -30.04 -41.53 60.55
CA VAL A 476 -31.38 -40.94 60.63
C VAL A 476 -31.80 -40.74 62.09
N ARG A 477 -31.56 -41.71 62.99
CA ARG A 477 -31.86 -41.54 64.42
C ARG A 477 -31.06 -40.39 65.04
N ALA A 478 -29.78 -40.25 64.71
CA ALA A 478 -28.96 -39.13 65.18
C ALA A 478 -29.51 -37.78 64.67
N ALA A 479 -29.90 -37.70 63.40
CA ALA A 479 -30.51 -36.50 62.83
C ALA A 479 -31.84 -36.14 63.53
N VAL A 480 -32.68 -37.13 63.85
CA VAL A 480 -33.91 -36.92 64.63
C VAL A 480 -33.62 -36.50 66.07
N SER A 481 -32.51 -36.92 66.67
CA SER A 481 -32.03 -36.44 67.97
C SER A 481 -31.39 -35.05 67.94
N GLU A 482 -31.24 -34.41 66.76
CA GLU A 482 -30.81 -33.01 66.61
C GLU A 482 -31.99 -32.04 66.34
N VAL A 483 -33.23 -32.55 66.32
CA VAL A 483 -34.49 -31.82 66.07
C VAL A 483 -35.21 -31.52 67.38
N GLU A 484 -35.80 -30.32 67.51
CA GLU A 484 -36.51 -29.90 68.75
C GLU A 484 -37.71 -30.81 69.04
N ASP A 485 -38.55 -31.01 68.01
CA ASP A 485 -39.80 -31.77 68.08
C ASP A 485 -39.62 -33.28 67.83
N TYR A 486 -38.52 -33.88 68.30
CA TYR A 486 -38.14 -35.28 68.00
C TYR A 486 -39.25 -36.31 68.30
N ALA A 487 -40.08 -36.07 69.32
CA ALA A 487 -41.21 -36.92 69.69
C ALA A 487 -42.35 -36.95 68.65
N ARG A 488 -42.37 -36.02 67.69
CA ARG A 488 -43.31 -35.97 66.56
C ARG A 488 -42.79 -36.71 65.32
N VAL A 489 -41.58 -37.30 65.34
CA VAL A 489 -40.97 -37.92 64.15
C VAL A 489 -41.08 -39.45 64.17
N GLU A 490 -41.83 -40.00 63.20
CA GLU A 490 -41.99 -41.43 62.99
C GLU A 490 -40.95 -41.98 62.00
N VAL A 491 -39.84 -42.50 62.52
CA VAL A 491 -38.85 -43.24 61.73
C VAL A 491 -39.35 -44.68 61.53
N ARG A 492 -39.67 -45.08 60.29
CA ARG A 492 -40.02 -46.48 59.97
C ARG A 492 -38.76 -47.36 59.88
N GLN A 493 -38.95 -48.67 59.96
CA GLN A 493 -37.87 -49.64 59.74
C GLN A 493 -37.36 -49.56 58.30
N PHE A 494 -36.05 -49.36 58.15
CA PHE A 494 -35.36 -49.36 56.86
C PHE A 494 -34.75 -50.75 56.59
N PRO A 495 -34.70 -51.21 55.33
CA PRO A 495 -33.72 -52.19 54.87
C PRO A 495 -32.28 -51.88 55.34
N GLU A 496 -31.47 -52.93 55.56
CA GLU A 496 -30.11 -52.76 56.09
C GLU A 496 -29.20 -52.01 55.09
N ALA A 497 -28.74 -50.82 55.51
CA ALA A 497 -27.76 -50.01 54.78
C ALA A 497 -26.78 -49.36 55.76
N HIS A 498 -25.55 -49.11 55.31
CA HIS A 498 -24.50 -48.43 56.08
C HIS A 498 -23.93 -47.25 55.29
N VAL A 499 -23.59 -46.18 55.98
CA VAL A 499 -23.05 -44.91 55.45
C VAL A 499 -21.55 -44.83 55.75
N ILE A 500 -20.74 -44.37 54.78
CA ILE A 500 -19.30 -44.19 54.98
C ILE A 500 -19.00 -43.12 56.05
N GLY A 501 -18.06 -43.40 56.96
CA GLY A 501 -17.82 -42.58 58.15
C GLY A 501 -17.49 -41.10 57.88
N ALA A 502 -16.86 -40.81 56.74
CA ALA A 502 -16.54 -39.44 56.30
C ALA A 502 -17.78 -38.59 55.96
N ALA A 503 -18.89 -39.21 55.56
CA ALA A 503 -20.14 -38.53 55.22
C ALA A 503 -21.14 -38.47 56.38
N VAL A 504 -20.94 -39.24 57.45
CA VAL A 504 -21.93 -39.40 58.55
C VAL A 504 -22.34 -38.07 59.17
N ALA A 505 -21.40 -37.21 59.58
CA ALA A 505 -21.74 -35.94 60.24
C ALA A 505 -22.50 -34.98 59.31
N ASP A 506 -22.07 -34.92 58.05
CA ASP A 506 -22.68 -34.05 57.04
C ASP A 506 -24.09 -34.53 56.63
N LEU A 507 -24.29 -35.84 56.56
CA LEU A 507 -25.61 -36.44 56.32
C LEU A 507 -26.53 -36.32 57.54
N THR A 508 -26.00 -36.44 58.76
CA THR A 508 -26.76 -36.17 59.99
C THR A 508 -27.30 -34.74 59.95
N HIS A 509 -26.46 -33.74 59.69
CA HIS A 509 -26.90 -32.35 59.63
C HIS A 509 -27.84 -32.06 58.44
N LEU A 510 -27.57 -32.60 57.24
CA LEU A 510 -28.48 -32.45 56.08
C LEU A 510 -29.88 -32.99 56.39
N LEU A 511 -29.97 -34.15 57.04
CA LEU A 511 -31.24 -34.76 57.42
C LEU A 511 -31.89 -34.01 58.61
N ALA A 512 -31.10 -33.51 59.57
CA ALA A 512 -31.62 -32.73 60.68
C ALA A 512 -32.27 -31.41 60.21
N GLU A 513 -31.62 -30.68 59.28
CA GLU A 513 -32.23 -29.48 58.67
C GLU A 513 -33.55 -29.82 57.96
N LEU A 514 -33.62 -30.93 57.20
CA LEU A 514 -34.85 -31.32 56.50
C LEU A 514 -35.98 -31.77 57.46
N VAL A 515 -35.66 -32.53 58.51
CA VAL A 515 -36.65 -32.99 59.50
C VAL A 515 -37.11 -31.83 60.41
N GLU A 516 -36.24 -30.90 60.78
CA GLU A 516 -36.62 -29.68 61.52
C GLU A 516 -37.61 -28.84 60.69
N ASN A 517 -37.31 -28.58 59.41
CA ASN A 517 -38.23 -27.84 58.53
C ASN A 517 -39.59 -28.56 58.43
N ALA A 518 -39.59 -29.89 58.21
CA ALA A 518 -40.80 -30.70 58.17
C ALA A 518 -41.62 -30.60 59.47
N ALA A 519 -40.96 -30.59 60.64
CA ALA A 519 -41.63 -30.48 61.95
C ALA A 519 -42.17 -29.07 62.20
N GLN A 520 -41.40 -28.03 61.86
CA GLN A 520 -41.70 -26.63 62.10
C GLN A 520 -42.88 -26.11 61.25
N PHE A 521 -42.97 -26.54 59.98
CA PHE A 521 -44.08 -26.16 59.10
C PHE A 521 -45.33 -27.05 59.27
N SER A 522 -45.25 -28.11 60.08
CA SER A 522 -46.37 -29.03 60.39
C SER A 522 -47.10 -28.66 61.69
N PRO A 523 -48.45 -28.62 61.75
CA PRO A 523 -49.20 -28.37 62.98
C PRO A 523 -48.83 -29.33 64.12
N PRO A 524 -48.81 -28.89 65.39
CA PRO A 524 -48.22 -29.66 66.50
C PRO A 524 -48.92 -31.00 66.80
N HIS A 525 -50.19 -31.15 66.41
CA HIS A 525 -50.93 -32.42 66.52
C HIS A 525 -50.64 -33.41 65.37
N THR A 526 -49.77 -33.07 64.43
CA THR A 526 -49.35 -33.92 63.30
C THR A 526 -47.93 -34.42 63.48
N ARG A 527 -47.63 -35.58 62.88
CA ARG A 527 -46.33 -36.26 62.92
C ARG A 527 -45.66 -36.25 61.55
N VAL A 528 -44.36 -35.96 61.56
CA VAL A 528 -43.46 -36.12 60.41
C VAL A 528 -43.10 -37.59 60.28
N ARG A 529 -43.04 -38.15 59.06
CA ARG A 529 -42.66 -39.54 58.83
C ARG A 529 -41.38 -39.62 58.02
N VAL A 530 -40.43 -40.42 58.48
CA VAL A 530 -39.24 -40.76 57.70
C VAL A 530 -39.35 -42.20 57.23
N THR A 531 -39.32 -42.39 55.92
CA THR A 531 -39.30 -43.68 55.22
C THR A 531 -38.14 -43.74 54.25
N GLY A 532 -37.80 -44.91 53.71
CA GLY A 532 -36.74 -44.99 52.72
C GLY A 532 -36.39 -46.40 52.29
N GLU A 533 -35.91 -46.52 51.07
CA GLU A 533 -35.74 -47.77 50.34
C GLU A 533 -34.48 -47.73 49.43
N PRO A 534 -33.84 -48.89 49.19
CA PRO A 534 -32.76 -48.99 48.21
C PRO A 534 -33.32 -48.87 46.78
N VAL A 535 -32.62 -48.13 45.93
CA VAL A 535 -32.99 -47.90 44.52
C VAL A 535 -31.79 -48.18 43.62
N GLY A 536 -32.01 -48.32 42.30
CA GLY A 536 -30.93 -48.68 41.35
C GLY A 536 -29.70 -47.75 41.35
N ASN A 537 -29.84 -46.50 41.81
CA ASN A 537 -28.78 -45.50 41.88
C ASN A 537 -28.29 -45.19 43.33
N GLY A 538 -28.68 -45.99 44.32
CA GLY A 538 -28.27 -45.79 45.73
C GLY A 538 -29.41 -46.04 46.73
N TYR A 539 -29.69 -45.09 47.60
CA TYR A 539 -30.72 -45.20 48.62
C TYR A 539 -31.57 -43.92 48.69
N VAL A 540 -32.90 -44.04 48.68
CA VAL A 540 -33.82 -42.91 48.84
C VAL A 540 -34.33 -42.85 50.27
N LEU A 541 -34.26 -41.68 50.89
CA LEU A 541 -35.03 -41.33 52.08
C LEU A 541 -36.14 -40.36 51.68
N GLU A 542 -37.35 -40.59 52.18
CA GLU A 542 -38.47 -39.65 52.06
C GLU A 542 -38.87 -39.16 53.45
N ILE A 543 -38.78 -37.84 53.65
CA ILE A 543 -39.24 -37.14 54.85
C ILE A 543 -40.57 -36.48 54.47
N GLU A 544 -41.68 -37.02 54.98
CA GLU A 544 -43.03 -36.54 54.70
C GLU A 544 -43.60 -35.73 55.89
N ASP A 545 -44.07 -34.53 55.59
CA ASP A 545 -44.71 -33.61 56.53
C ASP A 545 -46.24 -33.48 56.28
N ARG A 546 -46.95 -32.81 57.19
CA ARG A 546 -48.40 -32.50 57.04
C ARG A 546 -48.67 -31.02 57.34
N GLY A 547 -47.78 -30.17 56.88
CA GLY A 547 -47.86 -28.72 56.95
C GLY A 547 -48.83 -28.10 55.95
N LEU A 548 -48.65 -26.80 55.76
CA LEU A 548 -49.38 -25.99 54.76
C LEU A 548 -48.96 -26.28 53.31
N GLY A 549 -47.90 -27.09 53.13
CA GLY A 549 -47.24 -27.32 51.85
C GLY A 549 -46.55 -26.07 51.30
N MET A 550 -46.10 -26.15 50.04
CA MET A 550 -45.58 -25.01 49.29
C MET A 550 -46.33 -24.86 47.97
N GLY A 551 -46.67 -23.62 47.60
CA GLY A 551 -47.15 -23.31 46.26
C GLY A 551 -46.08 -23.60 45.20
N ALA A 552 -46.50 -23.99 44.00
CA ALA A 552 -45.63 -24.52 42.96
C ALA A 552 -44.39 -23.64 42.69
N GLU A 553 -44.56 -22.33 42.51
CA GLU A 553 -43.43 -21.40 42.28
C GLU A 553 -42.42 -21.34 43.44
N THR A 554 -42.88 -21.48 44.68
CA THR A 554 -42.05 -21.49 45.89
C THR A 554 -41.29 -22.81 46.02
N LEU A 555 -41.95 -23.94 45.72
CA LEU A 555 -41.35 -25.27 45.70
C LEU A 555 -40.28 -25.37 44.60
N ASP A 556 -40.59 -24.86 43.41
CA ASP A 556 -39.66 -24.69 42.30
C ASP A 556 -38.45 -23.81 42.66
N GLN A 557 -38.68 -22.69 43.36
CA GLN A 557 -37.61 -21.80 43.82
C GLN A 557 -36.75 -22.45 44.91
N ALA A 558 -37.34 -23.27 45.78
CA ALA A 558 -36.60 -24.05 46.77
C ALA A 558 -35.74 -25.14 46.10
N ASN A 559 -36.30 -25.89 45.14
CA ASN A 559 -35.56 -26.90 44.37
C ASN A 559 -34.40 -26.27 43.57
N ARG A 560 -34.64 -25.15 42.87
CA ARG A 560 -33.56 -24.42 42.18
C ARG A 560 -32.44 -23.98 43.13
N ARG A 561 -32.75 -23.49 44.34
CA ARG A 561 -31.73 -23.13 45.36
C ARG A 561 -30.97 -24.34 45.93
N ILE A 562 -31.58 -25.51 45.94
CA ILE A 562 -30.92 -26.77 46.35
C ILE A 562 -29.95 -27.23 45.25
N GLU A 563 -30.34 -27.15 43.98
CA GLU A 563 -29.53 -27.57 42.83
C GLU A 563 -28.43 -26.55 42.45
N GLN A 564 -28.70 -25.24 42.61
CA GLN A 564 -27.82 -24.15 42.23
C GLN A 564 -27.09 -23.59 43.46
N SER A 565 -25.89 -24.09 43.72
CA SER A 565 -24.97 -23.60 44.77
C SER A 565 -24.37 -22.21 44.42
N GLU A 566 -25.21 -21.20 44.21
CA GLU A 566 -24.80 -19.83 43.92
C GLU A 566 -24.31 -19.07 45.15
N ALA A 567 -23.40 -18.13 44.93
CA ALA A 567 -22.70 -17.40 45.98
C ALA A 567 -23.50 -16.17 46.49
N LEU A 568 -24.49 -16.47 47.33
CA LEU A 568 -25.01 -15.61 48.41
C LEU A 568 -25.82 -14.35 48.03
N ASP A 569 -27.03 -14.28 48.58
CA ASP A 569 -27.46 -13.09 49.34
C ASP A 569 -27.68 -13.56 50.80
N LEU A 570 -26.94 -13.00 51.76
CA LEU A 570 -26.78 -13.58 53.10
C LEU A 570 -27.79 -13.08 54.15
N PHE A 571 -28.66 -12.13 53.79
CA PHE A 571 -29.43 -11.36 54.77
C PHE A 571 -30.84 -11.92 55.07
N ASP A 572 -31.28 -13.00 54.41
CA ASP A 572 -32.57 -13.66 54.65
C ASP A 572 -32.43 -14.82 55.67
N SER A 573 -32.44 -14.46 56.97
CA SER A 573 -32.15 -15.36 58.09
C SER A 573 -33.04 -16.61 58.14
N ASP A 574 -34.30 -16.50 57.69
CA ASP A 574 -35.32 -17.53 57.84
C ASP A 574 -35.17 -18.68 56.82
N ARG A 575 -34.16 -18.63 55.94
CA ARG A 575 -33.95 -19.61 54.85
C ARG A 575 -32.60 -20.33 54.88
N LEU A 576 -31.78 -20.09 55.91
CA LEU A 576 -30.42 -20.63 56.02
C LEU A 576 -30.34 -22.17 55.88
N GLY A 577 -31.32 -22.90 56.40
CA GLY A 577 -31.33 -24.37 56.37
C GLY A 577 -31.30 -24.97 54.95
N LEU A 578 -32.04 -24.40 53.98
CA LEU A 578 -32.02 -24.88 52.60
C LEU A 578 -30.68 -24.65 51.90
N PHE A 579 -29.95 -23.59 52.28
CA PHE A 579 -28.61 -23.31 51.75
C PHE A 579 -27.54 -24.21 52.39
N VAL A 580 -27.69 -24.56 53.67
CA VAL A 580 -26.90 -25.64 54.31
C VAL A 580 -27.15 -26.97 53.59
N VAL A 581 -28.40 -27.34 53.33
CA VAL A 581 -28.76 -28.53 52.55
C VAL A 581 -28.13 -28.51 51.15
N SER A 582 -28.26 -27.42 50.38
CA SER A 582 -27.65 -27.24 49.06
C SER A 582 -26.14 -27.52 49.06
N ARG A 583 -25.43 -26.97 50.06
CA ARG A 583 -23.96 -27.10 50.17
C ARG A 583 -23.51 -28.47 50.66
N LEU A 584 -24.26 -29.11 51.55
CA LEU A 584 -24.01 -30.48 52.01
C LEU A 584 -24.32 -31.49 50.89
N ALA A 585 -25.39 -31.26 50.14
CA ALA A 585 -25.78 -32.03 48.96
C ALA A 585 -24.70 -32.00 47.88
N SER A 586 -24.31 -30.79 47.46
CA SER A 586 -23.25 -30.55 46.47
C SER A 586 -21.89 -31.14 46.85
N ARG A 587 -21.58 -31.25 48.15
CA ARG A 587 -20.30 -31.80 48.64
C ARG A 587 -20.22 -33.33 48.59
N HIS A 588 -21.36 -34.03 48.53
CA HIS A 588 -21.44 -35.50 48.60
C HIS A 588 -22.21 -36.15 47.42
N ASP A 589 -22.55 -35.38 46.37
CA ASP A 589 -23.43 -35.77 45.24
C ASP A 589 -24.81 -36.32 45.68
N VAL A 590 -25.27 -35.91 46.87
CA VAL A 590 -26.62 -36.22 47.36
C VAL A 590 -27.60 -35.34 46.62
N LYS A 591 -28.70 -35.92 46.13
CA LYS A 591 -29.73 -35.16 45.40
C LYS A 591 -30.95 -35.02 46.29
N VAL A 592 -31.29 -33.78 46.62
CA VAL A 592 -32.47 -33.44 47.44
C VAL A 592 -33.49 -32.77 46.54
N HIS A 593 -34.74 -33.24 46.57
CA HIS A 593 -35.82 -32.66 45.78
C HIS A 593 -37.11 -32.64 46.61
N LEU A 594 -37.78 -31.49 46.65
CA LEU A 594 -39.00 -31.25 47.39
C LEU A 594 -40.21 -31.41 46.46
N ARG A 595 -41.21 -32.19 46.87
CA ARG A 595 -42.49 -32.38 46.16
C ARG A 595 -43.67 -32.20 47.11
N THR A 596 -44.87 -31.95 46.61
CA THR A 596 -46.10 -31.92 47.45
C THR A 596 -46.41 -33.31 48.01
N SER A 597 -46.75 -33.42 49.29
CA SER A 597 -47.23 -34.67 49.91
C SER A 597 -48.70 -34.93 49.54
N PRO A 598 -49.11 -36.19 49.32
CA PRO A 598 -50.52 -36.58 49.21
C PRO A 598 -51.40 -36.21 50.42
N TYR A 599 -50.80 -35.88 51.57
CA TYR A 599 -51.51 -35.46 52.79
C TYR A 599 -51.50 -33.93 53.02
N GLY A 600 -51.14 -33.13 52.01
CA GLY A 600 -51.23 -31.66 52.02
C GLY A 600 -49.93 -30.91 52.38
N GLY A 601 -48.97 -31.60 53.01
CA GLY A 601 -47.66 -31.07 53.34
C GLY A 601 -46.64 -31.12 52.18
N THR A 602 -45.36 -31.15 52.53
CA THR A 602 -44.24 -31.43 51.61
C THR A 602 -43.70 -32.86 51.83
N THR A 603 -43.03 -33.40 50.83
CA THR A 603 -42.12 -34.54 50.95
C THR A 603 -40.75 -34.13 50.44
N ALA A 604 -39.73 -34.20 51.30
CA ALA A 604 -38.33 -34.08 50.89
C ALA A 604 -37.79 -35.46 50.51
N VAL A 605 -37.42 -35.63 49.24
CA VAL A 605 -36.84 -36.85 48.69
C VAL A 605 -35.32 -36.66 48.63
N VAL A 606 -34.58 -37.51 49.35
CA VAL A 606 -33.11 -37.46 49.48
C VAL A 606 -32.51 -38.73 48.88
N LEU A 607 -31.92 -38.63 47.70
CA LEU A 607 -31.17 -39.70 47.06
C LEU A 607 -29.70 -39.65 47.50
N LEU A 608 -29.30 -40.63 48.31
CA LEU A 608 -27.91 -40.91 48.66
C LEU A 608 -27.29 -41.76 47.54
N PRO A 609 -26.26 -41.29 46.82
CA PRO A 609 -25.62 -42.07 45.77
C PRO A 609 -24.84 -43.26 46.37
N THR A 610 -24.68 -44.33 45.59
CA THR A 610 -24.01 -45.57 46.00
C THR A 610 -22.60 -45.36 46.58
N ALA A 611 -21.90 -44.30 46.17
CA ALA A 611 -20.57 -43.94 46.69
C ALA A 611 -20.54 -43.63 48.21
N LEU A 612 -21.67 -43.22 48.80
CA LEU A 612 -21.79 -42.97 50.24
C LEU A 612 -22.16 -44.22 51.04
N LEU A 613 -22.46 -45.34 50.38
CA LEU A 613 -23.03 -46.54 50.97
C LEU A 613 -22.01 -47.67 51.04
N HIS A 614 -21.91 -48.32 52.20
CA HIS A 614 -21.05 -49.48 52.42
C HIS A 614 -21.85 -50.78 52.27
N SER A 615 -21.53 -51.57 51.24
CA SER A 615 -22.29 -52.77 50.85
C SER A 615 -21.93 -54.00 51.67
N GLY A 616 -22.74 -54.32 52.68
CA GLY A 616 -22.58 -55.49 53.55
C GLY A 616 -23.06 -56.81 52.91
N VAL A 617 -22.39 -57.29 51.85
CA VAL A 617 -22.74 -58.58 51.23
C VAL A 617 -22.20 -59.75 52.06
N ARG A 618 -23.11 -60.53 52.67
CA ARG A 618 -22.81 -61.84 53.26
C ARG A 618 -22.93 -62.94 52.20
N GLU A 619 -21.79 -63.37 51.65
CA GLU A 619 -21.71 -64.66 50.98
C GLU A 619 -21.65 -65.78 52.03
N ARG A 620 -22.28 -66.93 51.74
CA ARG A 620 -22.36 -68.07 52.68
C ARG A 620 -21.64 -69.29 52.10
N SER A 621 -20.67 -69.82 52.82
CA SER A 621 -20.13 -71.18 52.66
C SER A 621 -20.21 -71.92 54.00
N SER A 622 -20.15 -73.25 53.96
CA SER A 622 -20.69 -74.14 54.99
C SER A 622 -19.67 -75.13 55.58
N HIS A 623 -19.99 -75.64 56.77
CA HIS A 623 -19.21 -76.59 57.59
C HIS A 623 -17.94 -75.95 58.24
N GLU A 624 -17.43 -76.39 59.39
CA GLU A 624 -17.80 -77.55 60.23
C GLU A 624 -17.60 -77.24 61.74
N GLU A 625 -17.64 -78.25 62.63
CA GLU A 625 -17.67 -78.09 64.10
C GLU A 625 -16.30 -77.78 64.76
N GLY A 626 -16.26 -77.06 65.90
CA GLY A 626 -15.02 -77.00 66.71
C GLY A 626 -14.90 -75.97 67.86
N GLN A 627 -15.14 -76.43 69.09
CA GLN A 627 -14.43 -76.09 70.36
C GLN A 627 -14.49 -74.68 71.05
N VAL A 628 -15.09 -74.69 72.26
CA VAL A 628 -14.60 -74.13 73.57
C VAL A 628 -14.54 -72.60 73.83
N LEU A 629 -15.51 -72.11 74.64
CA LEU A 629 -15.48 -71.25 75.86
C LEU A 629 -14.34 -70.19 76.13
N PRO A 630 -14.57 -69.16 77.00
CA PRO A 630 -15.78 -68.34 77.24
C PRO A 630 -15.54 -66.84 77.61
N GLY A 631 -16.60 -66.03 77.67
CA GLY A 631 -16.89 -65.14 78.82
C GLY A 631 -16.26 -63.74 78.98
N GLN A 632 -17.10 -62.69 78.81
CA GLN A 632 -17.20 -61.44 79.60
C GLN A 632 -15.97 -60.49 79.78
N GLU A 633 -16.01 -59.22 79.35
CA GLU A 633 -16.86 -58.08 79.78
C GLU A 633 -16.35 -57.32 81.04
N ARG A 634 -15.98 -56.04 80.85
CA ARG A 634 -15.93 -54.91 81.81
C ARG A 634 -15.77 -53.61 81.00
N VAL A 635 -16.69 -52.63 81.05
CA VAL A 635 -17.08 -51.71 82.16
C VAL A 635 -16.12 -50.51 82.31
N TYR A 636 -16.68 -49.30 82.26
CA TYR A 636 -16.00 -47.99 82.31
C TYR A 636 -15.61 -47.56 83.75
N ALA A 637 -14.67 -46.62 83.87
CA ALA A 637 -14.29 -45.94 85.12
C ALA A 637 -14.14 -44.40 84.95
N ARG A 638 -14.13 -43.64 86.05
CA ARG A 638 -14.38 -42.18 86.10
C ARG A 638 -13.44 -41.45 87.12
N VAL A 639 -12.59 -40.51 86.64
CA VAL A 639 -12.35 -39.08 87.07
C VAL A 639 -12.35 -38.70 88.59
N PRO A 640 -11.60 -37.70 89.18
CA PRO A 640 -10.48 -36.76 88.80
C PRO A 640 -9.30 -36.60 89.85
N GLY A 641 -8.35 -35.63 89.69
CA GLY A 641 -7.67 -34.95 90.85
C GLY A 641 -6.22 -34.38 90.72
N ALA A 642 -5.96 -33.15 91.20
CA ALA A 642 -4.66 -32.37 91.25
C ALA A 642 -3.51 -32.98 92.12
N VAL A 643 -2.16 -32.86 91.91
CA VAL A 643 -1.18 -31.77 91.52
C VAL A 643 -0.75 -30.86 92.71
N PRO A 644 0.54 -30.43 92.97
CA PRO A 644 1.89 -30.52 92.31
C PRO A 644 2.99 -31.19 93.24
N PRO A 645 4.26 -30.73 93.53
CA PRO A 645 5.39 -30.01 92.84
C PRO A 645 6.86 -30.59 93.01
N GLN A 646 7.88 -30.05 92.29
CA GLN A 646 9.38 -30.01 92.51
C GLN A 646 10.20 -31.33 92.75
N GLU A 647 11.51 -31.50 92.48
CA GLU A 647 12.66 -30.67 92.00
C GLU A 647 13.81 -31.54 91.37
N ALA A 648 14.64 -30.99 90.46
CA ALA A 648 15.94 -31.54 89.92
C ALA A 648 15.91 -32.90 89.15
N ALA A 649 16.87 -33.36 88.31
CA ALA A 649 18.00 -32.82 87.50
C ALA A 649 18.59 -34.01 86.65
N VAL A 650 19.42 -33.94 85.57
CA VAL A 650 19.89 -32.91 84.60
C VAL A 650 20.56 -33.62 83.37
N ALA A 651 20.40 -33.08 82.15
CA ALA A 651 21.15 -33.39 80.88
C ALA A 651 21.06 -34.85 80.31
N ALA A 652 21.45 -35.19 79.06
CA ALA A 652 21.99 -34.50 77.87
C ALA A 652 21.65 -35.36 76.60
N GLN A 653 21.70 -34.94 75.32
CA GLN A 653 21.84 -33.62 74.65
C GLN A 653 21.24 -33.74 73.20
N PRO A 654 20.89 -32.64 72.49
CA PRO A 654 20.21 -32.68 71.19
C PRO A 654 21.11 -32.29 70.00
N ASP A 655 20.58 -32.35 68.77
CA ASP A 655 21.20 -31.73 67.58
C ASP A 655 20.30 -30.67 66.89
N ARG A 656 20.90 -29.87 66.02
CA ARG A 656 20.65 -28.41 65.88
C ARG A 656 19.65 -27.95 64.78
N PRO A 657 19.25 -26.64 64.77
CA PRO A 657 18.08 -26.14 64.05
C PRO A 657 18.40 -25.20 62.85
N ALA A 658 17.34 -24.59 62.30
CA ALA A 658 17.36 -23.60 61.23
C ALA A 658 17.96 -22.22 61.62
N LEU A 659 18.17 -21.35 60.62
CA LEU A 659 18.68 -19.98 60.79
C LEU A 659 18.02 -18.97 59.84
N ALA A 660 17.88 -17.72 60.32
CA ALA A 660 17.52 -16.53 59.55
C ALA A 660 18.45 -15.35 59.97
N ALA A 661 18.49 -14.26 59.19
CA ALA A 661 19.58 -13.29 59.23
C ALA A 661 19.32 -12.00 60.06
N THR A 662 20.41 -11.31 60.45
CA THR A 662 20.55 -9.82 60.39
C THR A 662 22.02 -9.37 60.62
N ALA A 663 22.32 -8.07 60.42
CA ALA A 663 23.67 -7.42 60.49
C ALA A 663 23.78 -6.51 61.78
N PRO A 664 24.54 -5.37 61.93
CA PRO A 664 25.43 -4.60 61.02
C PRO A 664 26.73 -3.90 61.59
N GLY A 665 27.56 -3.31 60.70
CA GLY A 665 28.39 -2.07 60.91
C GLY A 665 29.81 -2.16 61.54
N ALA A 666 30.74 -1.19 61.40
CA ALA A 666 30.87 0.00 60.51
C ALA A 666 32.28 0.71 60.60
N HIS A 667 32.60 1.63 59.65
CA HIS A 667 33.77 2.58 59.55
C HIS A 667 35.17 2.01 59.12
N GLY A 668 36.04 2.67 58.33
CA GLY A 668 35.90 3.86 57.44
C GLY A 668 37.22 4.47 56.84
N THR A 669 37.24 4.79 55.53
CA THR A 669 38.14 5.74 54.75
C THR A 669 39.69 5.52 54.62
N ALA A 670 40.48 6.19 53.73
CA ALA A 670 40.37 6.48 52.27
C ALA A 670 41.58 7.28 51.63
N ARG A 671 42.06 6.88 50.42
CA ARG A 671 42.55 7.74 49.26
C ARG A 671 43.93 8.50 49.34
N PRO A 672 44.61 9.00 48.26
CA PRO A 672 45.05 8.53 46.90
C PRO A 672 46.63 8.65 46.67
N PRO A 673 47.25 9.00 45.49
CA PRO A 673 47.35 8.42 44.12
C PRO A 673 48.84 8.22 43.60
N GLY A 674 49.07 7.81 42.33
CA GLY A 674 50.27 8.24 41.54
C GLY A 674 51.11 7.17 40.77
N PRO A 675 51.74 7.46 39.59
CA PRO A 675 52.50 6.45 38.80
C PRO A 675 53.95 6.83 38.30
N HIS A 676 54.66 5.82 37.76
CA HIS A 676 55.87 5.83 36.87
C HIS A 676 57.28 6.20 37.40
N SER A 677 58.32 5.52 36.87
CA SER A 677 59.76 5.94 36.79
C SER A 677 60.61 5.01 35.87
N THR A 678 61.85 5.41 35.52
CA THR A 678 62.68 4.85 34.40
C THR A 678 64.21 4.97 34.60
N GLY A 679 65.02 4.26 33.78
CA GLY A 679 66.44 4.60 33.47
C GLY A 679 67.53 3.52 33.72
N PRO A 680 68.85 3.80 33.51
CA PRO A 680 69.45 4.68 32.47
C PRO A 680 70.89 4.30 31.92
N ALA A 681 71.33 4.93 30.81
CA ALA A 681 72.74 5.30 30.40
C ALA A 681 73.83 4.20 30.11
N ALA A 682 74.95 4.38 29.36
CA ALA A 682 75.59 5.49 28.58
C ALA A 682 76.52 4.94 27.41
N ALA A 683 77.24 5.81 26.66
CA ALA A 683 78.04 5.53 25.41
C ALA A 683 79.60 5.58 25.62
N PRO A 684 80.58 5.54 24.63
CA PRO A 684 80.64 6.19 23.27
C PRO A 684 81.44 5.47 22.10
N GLY A 685 81.52 6.07 20.87
CA GLY A 685 82.73 5.97 19.98
C GLY A 685 82.66 5.59 18.46
N SER A 686 83.00 6.56 17.56
CA SER A 686 83.75 6.54 16.25
C SER A 686 83.66 5.49 15.08
N THR A 687 83.95 6.01 13.86
CA THR A 687 84.57 5.41 12.62
C THR A 687 83.75 4.78 11.45
N ARG A 688 84.41 4.62 10.27
CA ARG A 688 83.95 4.37 8.84
C ARG A 688 84.96 3.34 8.18
N PRO A 689 85.06 2.99 6.86
CA PRO A 689 84.24 3.26 5.64
C PRO A 689 84.13 2.17 4.48
N LEU A 690 83.24 2.42 3.49
CA LEU A 690 83.35 2.12 2.01
C LEU A 690 83.43 0.64 1.49
N PRO A 691 83.35 0.33 0.16
CA PRO A 691 83.21 1.16 -1.07
C PRO A 691 82.02 0.81 -2.04
N GLY A 692 81.90 1.52 -3.18
CA GLY A 692 81.06 1.21 -4.37
C GLY A 692 81.94 0.84 -5.60
N PRO A 693 81.68 1.25 -6.88
CA PRO A 693 80.52 1.97 -7.48
C PRO A 693 80.08 1.42 -8.89
N GLU A 694 79.20 2.12 -9.64
CA GLU A 694 79.39 2.58 -11.07
C GLU A 694 78.13 3.25 -11.70
N GLY A 695 78.32 4.04 -12.80
CA GLY A 695 77.32 4.87 -13.54
C GLY A 695 77.61 4.88 -15.07
N PRO A 696 77.43 5.96 -15.89
CA PRO A 696 76.86 7.33 -15.73
C PRO A 696 75.44 7.46 -16.37
N ALA A 697 74.85 8.52 -16.98
CA ALA A 697 75.11 9.93 -17.43
C ALA A 697 73.74 10.70 -17.48
N ALA A 698 73.52 12.03 -17.70
CA ALA A 698 74.19 13.20 -18.32
C ALA A 698 74.19 13.25 -19.88
N ASP A 699 73.94 14.36 -20.62
CA ASP A 699 73.32 15.70 -20.41
C ASP A 699 73.13 16.41 -21.82
N GLY A 700 72.52 17.59 -22.05
CA GLY A 700 71.80 18.57 -21.20
C GLY A 700 71.48 19.93 -21.90
N ALA A 701 70.46 20.67 -21.42
CA ALA A 701 70.17 22.13 -21.54
C ALA A 701 69.79 22.85 -22.89
N GLY A 702 68.92 23.91 -22.81
CA GLY A 702 68.94 25.06 -23.77
C GLY A 702 67.68 25.91 -24.14
N HIS A 703 67.39 27.00 -23.40
CA HIS A 703 66.80 28.32 -23.84
C HIS A 703 65.30 28.55 -24.27
N GLU A 704 64.94 29.85 -24.41
CA GLU A 704 63.61 30.56 -24.41
C GLU A 704 63.52 31.60 -25.60
N PRO A 705 62.49 32.49 -25.84
CA PRO A 705 61.06 32.54 -25.44
C PRO A 705 60.03 32.75 -26.64
N PRO A 706 59.14 33.79 -26.79
CA PRO A 706 57.65 33.65 -26.80
C PRO A 706 56.93 34.39 -27.99
N PRO A 707 55.67 34.93 -27.91
CA PRO A 707 54.34 34.47 -27.45
C PRO A 707 53.35 34.38 -28.67
N PRO A 708 51.99 34.56 -28.60
CA PRO A 708 50.94 34.36 -27.57
C PRO A 708 49.94 33.23 -28.00
N GLY A 709 48.76 32.96 -27.41
CA GLY A 709 48.03 33.45 -26.22
C GLY A 709 46.52 33.69 -26.48
N VAL A 710 45.62 33.24 -25.57
CA VAL A 710 44.15 33.47 -25.59
C VAL A 710 43.67 33.83 -24.18
N THR A 711 42.79 34.83 -24.05
CA THR A 711 42.46 35.47 -22.76
C THR A 711 41.32 34.79 -22.00
N THR A 712 41.58 34.36 -20.76
CA THR A 712 40.55 34.02 -19.76
C THR A 712 40.31 35.21 -18.81
N LEU A 713 39.06 35.64 -18.66
CA LEU A 713 38.71 36.69 -17.69
C LEU A 713 38.62 36.09 -16.27
N ARG A 714 39.31 36.73 -15.33
CA ARG A 714 39.47 36.30 -13.94
C ARG A 714 38.64 37.20 -13.01
N LEU A 715 37.91 36.62 -12.05
CA LEU A 715 37.19 37.37 -11.03
C LEU A 715 38.16 38.15 -10.13
N HIS A 716 37.76 39.36 -9.70
CA HIS A 716 38.43 40.12 -8.64
C HIS A 716 37.87 39.76 -7.26
N ARG A 717 38.69 39.94 -6.21
CA ARG A 717 38.38 39.63 -4.81
C ARG A 717 38.99 40.69 -3.87
N PRO A 718 38.22 41.28 -2.95
CA PRO A 718 38.74 41.96 -1.75
C PRO A 718 38.97 40.96 -0.58
N PRO A 719 39.78 41.34 0.44
CA PRO A 719 40.14 40.48 1.58
C PRO A 719 39.12 40.55 2.75
N ASP A 720 39.51 39.96 3.88
CA ASP A 720 38.68 39.57 5.03
C ASP A 720 37.98 40.71 5.79
N ASP A 721 36.85 40.34 6.42
CA ASP A 721 36.43 40.79 7.75
C ASP A 721 35.73 39.60 8.46
N SER A 722 35.67 39.63 9.79
CA SER A 722 35.36 38.44 10.62
C SER A 722 33.96 38.42 11.28
N GLU A 723 33.64 37.25 11.84
CA GLU A 723 32.56 36.94 12.81
C GLU A 723 31.16 36.50 12.30
N SER A 724 30.79 35.29 12.74
CA SER A 724 29.46 34.66 12.94
C SER A 724 28.18 35.29 12.35
N SER A 725 27.45 34.51 11.52
CA SER A 725 26.17 33.85 11.91
C SER A 725 25.55 33.04 10.75
N GLU A 726 24.57 32.19 11.07
CA GLU A 726 23.78 31.40 10.11
C GLU A 726 22.60 32.22 9.51
N ASP A 727 22.45 32.31 8.19
CA ASP A 727 21.14 32.41 7.51
C ASP A 727 21.24 31.85 6.08
N LEU A 728 20.11 31.41 5.51
CA LEU A 728 20.01 30.85 4.16
C LEU A 728 19.71 31.94 3.11
N PRO A 729 20.22 31.81 1.87
CA PRO A 729 20.11 32.87 0.86
C PRO A 729 18.67 33.12 0.42
N ARG A 730 18.10 34.27 0.81
CA ARG A 730 16.72 34.67 0.47
C ARG A 730 16.59 35.13 -0.98
N ARG A 731 15.53 34.66 -1.66
CA ARG A 731 15.26 34.94 -3.08
C ARG A 731 14.67 36.33 -3.30
N VAL A 732 15.47 37.26 -3.81
CA VAL A 732 15.02 38.60 -4.24
C VAL A 732 14.02 38.49 -5.40
N ARG A 733 12.86 39.14 -5.30
CA ARG A 733 11.87 39.20 -6.39
C ARG A 733 12.35 40.18 -7.48
N GLN A 734 11.93 39.95 -8.73
CA GLN A 734 12.17 40.82 -9.89
C GLN A 734 13.62 41.04 -10.36
N ALA A 735 14.63 40.32 -9.84
CA ALA A 735 16.03 40.44 -10.30
C ALA A 735 16.20 40.33 -11.83
N ASN A 736 15.39 39.49 -12.49
CA ASN A 736 15.45 39.23 -13.94
C ASN A 736 14.42 40.03 -14.77
N LEU A 737 13.90 41.17 -14.28
CA LEU A 737 13.04 42.04 -15.10
C LEU A 737 13.86 42.89 -16.08
N VAL A 738 13.48 42.78 -17.37
CA VAL A 738 13.98 43.60 -18.49
C VAL A 738 13.72 45.09 -18.20
N PRO A 739 14.64 46.04 -18.51
CA PRO A 739 14.54 47.43 -18.03
C PRO A 739 13.24 48.16 -18.38
N GLN A 740 12.62 47.84 -19.52
CA GLN A 740 11.36 48.44 -19.98
C GLN A 740 10.16 48.17 -19.05
N LEU A 741 10.24 47.17 -18.17
CA LEU A 741 9.19 46.82 -17.19
C LEU A 741 9.45 47.34 -15.77
N ARG A 742 10.52 48.13 -15.56
CA ARG A 742 10.83 48.71 -14.24
C ARG A 742 10.16 50.07 -13.97
N HIS A 743 9.55 50.69 -14.97
CA HIS A 743 8.89 51.99 -14.84
C HIS A 743 7.39 51.80 -14.59
N GLN A 744 7.00 51.85 -13.33
CA GLN A 744 5.61 51.75 -12.91
C GLN A 744 4.88 53.08 -13.12
N ARG A 745 3.63 53.02 -13.60
CA ARG A 745 2.77 54.20 -13.77
C ARG A 745 2.43 54.82 -12.40
N SER A 746 2.29 56.15 -12.39
CA SER A 746 2.01 56.98 -11.20
C SER A 746 0.79 56.54 -10.40
N GLU A 747 0.75 57.01 -9.14
CA GLU A 747 -0.21 56.65 -8.11
C GLU A 747 -1.67 57.00 -8.46
N GLU A 748 -2.60 56.15 -8.00
CA GLU A 748 -4.03 56.42 -7.89
C GLU A 748 -4.51 55.81 -6.56
N PRO A 749 -5.46 56.42 -5.81
CA PRO A 749 -5.58 56.15 -4.36
C PRO A 749 -6.11 54.76 -3.98
N ALA A 750 -5.66 54.25 -2.84
CA ALA A 750 -6.11 52.98 -2.29
C ALA A 750 -7.57 53.04 -1.76
N PRO A 751 -8.47 52.12 -2.15
CA PRO A 751 -9.79 51.99 -1.55
C PRO A 751 -9.72 51.44 -0.12
N GLN A 752 -10.61 51.91 0.75
CA GLN A 752 -10.78 51.40 2.11
C GLN A 752 -11.46 50.01 2.13
N PRO A 753 -11.24 49.18 3.17
CA PRO A 753 -11.86 47.85 3.27
C PRO A 753 -13.36 47.92 3.60
N ALA A 754 -14.20 47.98 2.56
CA ALA A 754 -15.65 47.83 2.67
C ALA A 754 -16.07 46.34 2.79
N ARG A 755 -17.24 46.11 3.40
CA ARG A 755 -17.72 44.79 3.83
C ARG A 755 -18.45 44.00 2.73
N ASP A 756 -18.30 42.67 2.81
CA ASP A 756 -19.31 41.64 2.48
C ASP A 756 -20.04 41.77 1.13
N ASP A 757 -19.38 41.35 0.05
CA ASP A 757 -19.97 41.34 -1.29
C ASP A 757 -20.45 39.94 -1.72
N ARG A 758 -21.76 39.81 -1.96
CA ARG A 758 -22.40 38.55 -2.39
C ARG A 758 -22.12 38.32 -3.89
N ARG A 759 -22.11 37.06 -4.32
CA ARG A 759 -21.88 36.69 -5.73
C ARG A 759 -23.05 37.14 -6.63
N THR A 760 -22.98 38.35 -7.16
CA THR A 760 -23.95 38.89 -8.12
C THR A 760 -23.78 38.25 -9.50
N PRO A 761 -24.88 37.94 -10.24
CA PRO A 761 -24.80 37.36 -11.59
C PRO A 761 -24.01 38.22 -12.60
N GLU A 762 -24.06 39.54 -12.44
CA GLU A 762 -23.43 40.54 -13.29
C GLU A 762 -21.90 40.41 -13.22
N LEU A 763 -21.34 40.32 -12.01
CA LEU A 763 -19.89 40.17 -11.80
C LEU A 763 -19.34 38.86 -12.38
N VAL A 764 -20.17 37.81 -12.41
CA VAL A 764 -19.85 36.53 -13.08
C VAL A 764 -19.92 36.67 -14.60
N ARG A 765 -20.92 37.39 -15.12
CA ARG A 765 -21.09 37.68 -16.56
C ARG A 765 -19.91 38.47 -17.12
N ASP A 766 -19.44 39.47 -16.39
CA ASP A 766 -18.31 40.30 -16.83
C ASP A 766 -16.99 39.53 -16.81
N ARG A 767 -16.74 38.71 -15.79
CA ARG A 767 -15.59 37.77 -15.78
C ARG A 767 -15.64 36.78 -16.93
N MET A 768 -16.81 36.21 -17.24
CA MET A 768 -16.98 35.28 -18.37
C MET A 768 -16.83 35.97 -19.73
N THR A 769 -17.14 37.27 -19.81
CA THR A 769 -16.94 38.09 -21.02
C THR A 769 -15.46 38.42 -21.21
N ALA A 770 -14.77 38.89 -20.16
CA ALA A 770 -13.32 39.11 -20.17
C ALA A 770 -12.53 37.83 -20.52
N TYR A 771 -12.96 36.66 -20.01
CA TYR A 771 -12.37 35.37 -20.36
C TYR A 771 -12.57 35.00 -21.84
N ARG A 772 -13.78 35.23 -22.38
CA ARG A 772 -14.08 35.05 -23.81
C ARG A 772 -13.23 35.95 -24.70
N ASP A 773 -13.05 37.20 -24.31
CA ASP A 773 -12.25 38.16 -25.06
C ASP A 773 -10.74 37.91 -24.92
N GLY A 774 -10.30 37.20 -23.87
CA GLY A 774 -8.98 36.60 -23.79
C GLY A 774 -8.81 35.44 -24.78
N TRP A 775 -9.79 34.53 -24.82
CA TRP A 775 -9.80 33.36 -25.71
C TRP A 775 -9.75 33.72 -27.20
N THR A 776 -10.55 34.71 -27.63
CA THR A 776 -10.55 35.17 -29.03
C THR A 776 -9.24 35.87 -29.41
N ARG A 777 -8.66 36.69 -28.53
CA ARG A 777 -7.32 37.29 -28.73
C ARG A 777 -6.20 36.27 -28.72
N GLY A 778 -6.37 35.15 -28.03
CA GLY A 778 -5.48 33.98 -28.07
C GLY A 778 -5.62 33.10 -29.32
N GLY A 779 -6.38 33.51 -30.33
CA GLY A 779 -6.61 32.72 -31.56
C GLY A 779 -7.63 31.58 -31.39
N GLY A 780 -8.30 31.49 -30.25
CA GLY A 780 -9.31 30.48 -29.97
C GLY A 780 -10.53 30.61 -30.88
N ARG A 781 -10.90 29.53 -31.56
CA ARG A 781 -12.07 29.50 -32.46
C ARG A 781 -13.36 29.79 -31.68
N GLN A 782 -14.22 30.62 -32.25
CA GLN A 782 -15.45 31.10 -31.61
C GLN A 782 -16.54 30.00 -31.60
N PRO A 783 -17.04 29.54 -30.44
CA PRO A 783 -18.14 28.59 -30.38
C PRO A 783 -19.47 29.24 -30.79
N GLY A 784 -20.35 28.50 -31.48
CA GLY A 784 -21.76 28.91 -31.66
C GLY A 784 -22.24 29.28 -33.07
N ARG A 785 -21.53 28.92 -34.15
CA ARG A 785 -22.10 28.95 -35.52
C ARG A 785 -21.97 27.58 -36.21
N GLY A 786 -22.94 26.70 -35.92
CA GLY A 786 -23.19 25.53 -36.76
C GLY A 786 -23.77 25.94 -38.11
N ALA A 787 -23.48 25.17 -39.16
CA ALA A 787 -24.03 25.41 -40.49
C ALA A 787 -25.51 24.99 -40.54
N ALA A 788 -26.37 25.82 -41.16
CA ALA A 788 -27.76 25.45 -41.40
C ALA A 788 -27.86 24.43 -42.55
N PRO A 789 -28.74 23.41 -42.45
CA PRO A 789 -28.99 22.50 -43.56
C PRO A 789 -29.74 23.22 -44.70
N LYS A 790 -29.41 22.91 -45.95
CA LYS A 790 -30.23 23.29 -47.12
C LYS A 790 -31.34 22.25 -47.34
N PRO A 791 -32.50 22.65 -47.89
CA PRO A 791 -33.65 21.77 -48.04
C PRO A 791 -33.42 20.68 -49.09
N ALA A 792 -34.07 19.53 -48.90
CA ALA A 792 -34.14 18.48 -49.90
C ALA A 792 -35.17 18.85 -50.98
N THR A 793 -34.80 18.67 -52.25
CA THR A 793 -35.75 18.59 -53.37
C THR A 793 -36.15 17.13 -53.54
N GLY A 794 -37.44 16.84 -53.44
CA GLY A 794 -37.96 15.48 -53.60
C GLY A 794 -38.26 15.11 -55.05
N SER A 795 -38.29 13.81 -55.32
CA SER A 795 -39.00 13.23 -56.47
C SER A 795 -39.73 11.98 -55.99
N HIS A 796 -41.04 12.07 -55.82
CA HIS A 796 -41.87 10.87 -55.71
C HIS A 796 -42.01 10.25 -57.11
N SER A 797 -41.89 8.93 -57.17
CA SER A 797 -42.55 8.11 -58.19
C SER A 797 -43.25 6.99 -57.44
N GLU A 798 -44.54 6.83 -57.71
CA GLU A 798 -45.32 5.67 -57.26
C GLU A 798 -44.94 4.44 -58.10
N GLY A 799 -45.26 3.23 -57.61
CA GLY A 799 -45.06 1.98 -58.36
C GLY A 799 -44.77 0.77 -57.47
N ASP A 800 -45.83 0.15 -56.93
CA ASP A 800 -45.81 -1.10 -56.14
C ASP A 800 -47.23 -1.72 -56.20
N PRO A 801 -47.42 -3.06 -56.11
CA PRO A 801 -46.55 -4.18 -56.48
C PRO A 801 -47.16 -5.10 -57.58
N ALA A 802 -46.34 -5.92 -58.23
CA ALA A 802 -46.73 -7.14 -58.95
C ALA A 802 -45.54 -8.10 -59.13
#